data_AF-A0A3A0AS24-F1
#
_entry.id   AF-A0A3A0AS24-F1
#
_cell.length_a   1.000
_cell.length_b   1.000
_cell.length_c   1.000
_cell.angle_alpha   90.00
_cell.angle_beta   90.00
_cell.angle_gamma   90.00
#
_symmetry.space_group_name_H-M   'P 1'
#
loop_
_entity.id
_entity.type
_entity.pdbx_description
1 polymer ?
#
loop_
_entity_poly.entity_id
_entity_poly.type
_entity_poly.pdbx_seq_one_letter_code
_entity_poly.pdbx_strand_id
1 'polypeptide(L)'
;MHLMEKRFTWLCALLLTLWLYNLSAAVIYGAPPETLAAQTLPLANEGAGFTQPIDVVVLLDDSGSMATCWPWPRDGGQPFYPPCGGRSPNPPSDPEELRYSAARLLLQLAGDDDRIAVVRFDSTAEGVGQLGALQPVGPLDARRTLANSLIPPTDYLRRGYTRIDLGLQGAINLLDAAREPGRNQYVLLLTDGEPSGPEGFGRQGDAIRAQVNALREAGVLVFPVVLCNPTAGCAGEFLATELPEINVQQAATPQELLRVFSEIFAEMKSDLSVIPARAGTIQLTTRAAHGVQQLAFVTARDGLIAVRRDDQPLVAESYFDDPLIDVNLANGEAPTPGRWVAEMNDGSGFAVVQTASYPQLLNPPPSLANSSASVRYYPAGKPLLLIARSGGPGANEPLFYDGKTALQPFAQTELKTLLVNNPPAALSLQLGDDQTPLQLVRTFRLEGRADLPHAEVFSPNASGEGLLPDGHAQLEVGFGGGIEVSDLAASAFVTDESDDDEGRGRLVYQSALTCGERICRDDNFVPADGRSYKILYVVQAVKDGIRFSDWGEATLELKPAVQVRGLPSQLDLAQMPPGGWPVELASGTTEPIGSLIATLDLRRTDSDEPAPGVALNFDHDVPETGVVTATLRVDGLDTLRPGEYAGEIALRATRPDGRPMDVAIRPGASLPVTFRVARPLALIDSQLADFGEFLFDTSPNFRLDQELLLPVNFVGRRFRLNATLADSSCPDLTLTTSEVRSQENGTVLPVRLTSRGPVPPSTCSGVLQFSGPDADSDVFPQQIDWQVRVNDVEWSLVSGSLDLGDLQDAGTRIQTTLGVRFSGKTPFLLQVVELTATGSSDEGEIVLSAEELEIAPVEVSGAPNEAGLYEVPVTLALRQGLPRELMRSDFFTGRATLAVVGLPEKTQTLSFTFRNPSLVRRYISPYVTPVYARLPWALCAWPLTLFLLLVAVARIRGRGIDEVEIDEAAVAPALPPVPQAAELSSTASAAGFANPASMDAVWGNAEWGTAWGAASEGTPVATEHLANGTGGDPWRTSW
;
A
#
# COMPACT_ATOMS: atom_id res chain seq x y z
N MET A 1 13.01 -52.21 23.77
CA MET A 1 13.81 -51.24 23.00
C MET A 1 13.01 -50.03 22.49
N HIS A 2 11.69 -50.11 22.29
CA HIS A 2 10.88 -48.96 21.83
C HIS A 2 10.46 -47.92 22.89
N LEU A 3 10.81 -48.09 24.17
CA LEU A 3 10.51 -47.08 25.20
C LEU A 3 11.67 -46.09 25.45
N MET A 4 12.86 -46.35 24.91
CA MET A 4 14.04 -45.50 25.10
C MET A 4 14.15 -44.39 24.04
N GLU A 5 13.66 -44.61 22.82
CA GLU A 5 13.69 -43.59 21.75
C GLU A 5 12.72 -42.43 21.97
N LYS A 6 11.56 -42.67 22.60
CA LYS A 6 10.58 -41.59 22.87
C LYS A 6 11.00 -40.66 23.99
N ARG A 7 11.82 -41.12 24.94
CA ARG A 7 12.36 -40.27 26.01
C ARG A 7 13.54 -39.42 25.51
N PHE A 8 14.32 -39.92 24.56
CA PHE A 8 15.44 -39.18 23.99
C PHE A 8 14.98 -38.04 23.07
N THR A 9 13.96 -38.28 22.24
CA THR A 9 13.37 -37.23 21.39
C THR A 9 12.67 -36.14 22.19
N TRP A 10 11.99 -36.50 23.29
CA TRP A 10 11.42 -35.50 24.20
C TRP A 10 12.49 -34.70 24.97
N LEU A 11 13.60 -35.34 25.40
CA LEU A 11 14.68 -34.62 26.07
C LEU A 11 15.40 -33.67 25.11
N CYS A 12 15.63 -34.07 23.87
CA CYS A 12 16.23 -33.22 22.85
C CYS A 12 15.31 -32.06 22.45
N ALA A 13 13.99 -32.31 22.32
CA ALA A 13 13.02 -31.24 22.05
C ALA A 13 12.93 -30.24 23.21
N LEU A 14 12.99 -30.73 24.46
CA LEU A 14 12.98 -29.88 25.65
C LEU A 14 14.28 -29.08 25.81
N LEU A 15 15.43 -29.67 25.45
CA LEU A 15 16.71 -28.97 25.42
C LEU A 15 16.77 -27.93 24.30
N LEU A 16 16.19 -28.22 23.13
CA LEU A 16 16.12 -27.26 22.02
C LEU A 16 15.19 -26.09 22.35
N THR A 17 14.05 -26.35 23.01
CA THR A 17 13.15 -25.28 23.46
C THR A 17 13.75 -24.48 24.61
N LEU A 18 14.46 -25.10 25.56
CA LEU A 18 15.23 -24.36 26.58
C LEU A 18 16.38 -23.53 25.97
N TRP A 19 17.01 -24.01 24.90
CA TRP A 19 18.07 -23.27 24.21
C TRP A 19 17.49 -22.08 23.42
N LEU A 20 16.35 -22.26 22.75
CA LEU A 20 15.60 -21.20 22.08
C LEU A 20 15.00 -20.17 23.06
N TYR A 21 14.56 -20.60 24.25
CA TYR A 21 14.08 -19.70 25.31
C TYR A 21 15.22 -18.87 25.93
N ASN A 22 16.42 -19.46 26.10
CA ASN A 22 17.59 -18.71 26.59
C ASN A 22 18.17 -17.73 25.55
N LEU A 23 17.99 -18.00 24.25
CA LEU A 23 18.33 -17.05 23.18
C LEU A 23 17.32 -15.90 23.06
N SER A 24 16.08 -16.06 23.53
CA SER A 24 15.05 -15.01 23.52
C SER A 24 14.92 -14.25 24.84
N ALA A 25 15.41 -14.80 25.96
CA ALA A 25 15.42 -14.13 27.27
C ALA A 25 16.68 -13.29 27.55
N ALA A 26 17.70 -13.32 26.68
CA ALA A 26 18.92 -12.52 26.84
C ALA A 26 18.79 -11.07 26.32
N VAL A 27 17.60 -10.61 25.91
CA VAL A 27 17.36 -9.24 25.40
C VAL A 27 16.55 -8.36 26.37
N ILE A 28 16.14 -8.86 27.54
CA ILE A 28 15.34 -8.07 28.49
C ILE A 28 15.93 -8.16 29.90
N TYR A 29 17.13 -7.59 30.08
CA TYR A 29 17.53 -7.00 31.35
C TYR A 29 18.14 -5.64 31.03
N GLY A 30 17.39 -4.59 31.38
CA GLY A 30 17.77 -3.21 31.17
C GLY A 30 19.11 -2.91 31.82
N ALA A 31 20.07 -2.55 30.99
CA ALA A 31 21.13 -1.66 31.40
C ALA A 31 20.50 -0.36 31.94
N PRO A 32 21.10 0.29 32.95
CA PRO A 32 20.71 1.65 33.33
C PRO A 32 20.75 2.57 32.11
N PRO A 33 20.08 3.75 32.13
CA PRO A 33 20.13 4.68 31.01
C PRO A 33 21.55 5.24 30.89
N GLU A 34 22.42 4.49 30.21
CA GLU A 34 23.56 5.05 29.53
C GLU A 34 22.98 5.98 28.49
N THR A 35 23.15 7.27 28.74
CA THR A 35 23.10 8.34 27.75
C THR A 35 23.51 7.78 26.40
N LEU A 36 22.56 7.74 25.45
CA LEU A 36 22.83 7.60 24.03
C LEU A 36 23.91 8.63 23.69
N ALA A 37 25.17 8.19 23.68
CA ALA A 37 26.23 8.94 23.05
C ALA A 37 25.84 8.97 21.58
N ALA A 38 25.32 10.12 21.14
CA ALA A 38 25.23 10.45 19.74
C ALA A 38 26.58 10.09 19.12
N GLN A 39 26.60 9.15 18.17
CA GLN A 39 27.80 8.88 17.40
C GLN A 39 28.09 10.15 16.59
N THR A 40 29.00 10.94 17.12
CA THR A 40 29.59 12.10 16.48
C THR A 40 30.35 11.60 15.26
N LEU A 41 30.05 12.20 14.10
CA LEU A 41 30.90 12.28 12.89
C LEU A 41 31.76 11.04 12.54
N PRO A 42 31.58 10.39 11.37
CA PRO A 42 32.65 9.62 10.74
C PRO A 42 33.72 10.53 10.12
N LEU A 43 34.08 11.65 10.78
CA LEU A 43 35.27 12.45 10.44
C LEU A 43 36.48 11.75 11.06
N ALA A 44 36.92 10.65 10.44
CA ALA A 44 38.08 9.84 10.84
C ALA A 44 38.01 9.31 12.28
N ASN A 45 37.76 7.99 12.41
CA ASN A 45 37.83 7.18 13.64
C ASN A 45 38.32 7.91 14.90
N GLU A 46 37.41 8.21 15.82
CA GLU A 46 37.68 8.78 17.15
C GLU A 46 38.65 7.94 18.00
N GLY A 47 38.97 6.71 17.60
CA GLY A 47 39.87 5.81 18.33
C GLY A 47 41.30 5.67 17.79
N ALA A 48 41.64 6.20 16.61
CA ALA A 48 42.99 6.04 16.05
C ALA A 48 43.62 7.41 15.82
N GLY A 49 44.38 7.88 16.82
CA GLY A 49 45.06 9.17 16.76
C GLY A 49 45.94 9.32 15.51
N PHE A 50 46.19 10.55 15.07
CA PHE A 50 47.12 10.90 13.99
C PHE A 50 48.59 10.52 14.30
N THR A 51 48.84 9.87 15.44
CA THR A 51 50.06 9.15 15.79
C THR A 51 50.07 7.72 15.23
N GLN A 52 49.31 7.45 14.16
CA GLN A 52 49.33 6.14 13.49
C GLN A 52 50.75 5.84 12.99
N PRO A 53 51.16 4.56 13.03
CA PRO A 53 52.41 4.14 12.44
C PRO A 53 52.47 4.48 10.93
N ILE A 54 53.62 4.97 10.47
CA ILE A 54 53.86 5.32 9.07
C ILE A 54 54.90 4.41 8.43
N ASP A 55 54.88 4.32 7.10
CA ASP A 55 55.93 3.68 6.31
C ASP A 55 56.65 4.74 5.47
N VAL A 56 57.97 4.82 5.59
CA VAL A 56 58.78 5.79 4.86
C VAL A 56 59.89 5.08 4.10
N VAL A 57 59.95 5.27 2.78
CA VAL A 57 61.10 4.89 1.97
C VAL A 57 61.93 6.13 1.67
N VAL A 58 63.17 6.14 2.14
CA VAL A 58 64.14 7.20 1.87
C VAL A 58 64.97 6.79 0.65
N LEU A 59 64.91 7.58 -0.41
CA LEU A 59 65.74 7.43 -1.60
C LEU A 59 66.93 8.38 -1.51
N LEU A 60 68.14 7.84 -1.47
CA LEU A 60 69.38 8.61 -1.41
C LEU A 60 70.09 8.55 -2.76
N ASP A 61 70.30 9.70 -3.40
CA ASP A 61 71.20 9.78 -4.55
C ASP A 61 72.65 9.54 -4.08
N ASP A 62 73.30 8.57 -4.70
CA ASP A 62 74.72 8.26 -4.53
C ASP A 62 75.49 8.46 -5.85
N SER A 63 74.93 9.26 -6.77
CA SER A 63 75.63 9.76 -7.96
C SER A 63 76.96 10.41 -7.55
N GLY A 64 77.97 10.30 -8.42
CA GLY A 64 79.30 10.74 -8.02
C GLY A 64 79.42 12.26 -7.78
N SER A 65 78.48 13.10 -8.23
CA SER A 65 78.43 14.55 -7.88
C SER A 65 78.19 14.80 -6.39
N MET A 66 77.60 13.82 -5.68
CA MET A 66 77.39 13.89 -4.24
C MET A 66 78.71 13.93 -3.47
N ALA A 67 79.74 13.19 -3.90
CA ALA A 67 80.98 12.99 -3.15
C ALA A 67 82.28 13.39 -3.88
N THR A 68 82.24 13.64 -5.20
CA THR A 68 83.42 13.99 -6.01
C THR A 68 83.27 15.31 -6.76
N CYS A 69 84.38 15.96 -7.10
CA CYS A 69 84.39 17.19 -7.89
C CYS A 69 83.83 16.95 -9.30
N TRP A 70 82.98 17.84 -9.80
CA TRP A 70 82.35 17.71 -11.12
C TRP A 70 82.28 19.05 -11.89
N PRO A 71 81.97 19.07 -13.21
CA PRO A 71 81.90 17.93 -14.14
C PRO A 71 83.22 17.14 -14.19
N TRP A 72 83.11 15.83 -14.40
CA TRP A 72 84.30 14.97 -14.56
C TRP A 72 85.03 15.26 -15.86
N PRO A 73 86.36 15.05 -15.92
CA PRO A 73 87.15 15.30 -17.13
C PRO A 73 86.63 14.50 -18.33
N ARG A 74 86.28 15.19 -19.43
CA ARG A 74 85.74 14.59 -20.67
C ARG A 74 86.71 13.61 -21.35
N ASP A 75 87.98 13.63 -20.97
CA ASP A 75 89.07 12.82 -21.54
C ASP A 75 89.15 11.40 -20.92
N GLY A 76 88.17 11.00 -20.09
CA GLY A 76 88.18 9.73 -19.37
C GLY A 76 89.02 9.73 -18.09
N GLY A 77 89.32 10.91 -17.53
CA GLY A 77 89.96 11.02 -16.23
C GLY A 77 89.02 10.57 -15.10
N GLN A 78 89.55 9.88 -14.08
CA GLN A 78 88.75 9.46 -12.94
C GLN A 78 88.20 10.67 -12.16
N PRO A 79 86.99 10.59 -11.58
CA PRO A 79 86.53 11.55 -10.59
C PRO A 79 87.56 11.71 -9.46
N PHE A 80 87.57 12.85 -8.78
CA PHE A 80 88.51 13.08 -7.68
C PHE A 80 87.85 13.89 -6.56
N TYR A 81 88.36 13.71 -5.34
CA TYR A 81 87.87 14.37 -4.13
C TYR A 81 88.37 15.82 -4.02
N PRO A 82 87.71 16.65 -3.20
CA PRO A 82 88.23 17.97 -2.83
C PRO A 82 89.68 17.92 -2.33
N PRO A 83 90.49 18.97 -2.56
CA PRO A 83 90.10 20.26 -3.13
C PRO A 83 89.89 20.23 -4.65
N CYS A 84 88.80 20.84 -5.11
CA CYS A 84 88.49 20.95 -6.53
C CYS A 84 89.31 22.06 -7.20
N GLY A 85 89.68 21.89 -8.46
CA GLY A 85 90.48 22.88 -9.19
C GLY A 85 90.46 22.69 -10.71
N GLY A 86 90.73 23.78 -11.44
CA GLY A 86 91.00 23.83 -12.89
C GLY A 86 89.97 23.17 -13.81
N ARG A 87 89.98 21.83 -13.89
CA ARG A 87 89.18 20.99 -14.80
C ARG A 87 87.80 20.60 -14.26
N SER A 88 87.60 20.65 -12.95
CA SER A 88 86.30 20.39 -12.29
C SER A 88 86.03 21.52 -11.30
N PRO A 89 85.28 22.57 -11.71
CA PRO A 89 85.08 23.76 -10.89
C PRO A 89 84.13 23.56 -9.71
N ASN A 90 83.23 22.56 -9.75
CA ASN A 90 82.20 22.41 -8.73
C ASN A 90 82.68 21.45 -7.64
N PRO A 91 82.63 21.84 -6.36
CA PRO A 91 82.78 20.92 -5.25
C PRO A 91 81.63 19.90 -5.23
N PRO A 92 81.81 18.74 -4.60
CA PRO A 92 80.70 17.84 -4.31
C PRO A 92 79.63 18.54 -3.47
N SER A 93 78.38 18.11 -3.64
CA SER A 93 77.24 18.70 -2.93
C SER A 93 77.14 18.18 -1.49
N ASP A 94 77.61 16.95 -1.20
CA ASP A 94 77.62 16.31 0.12
C ASP A 94 78.97 15.60 0.42
N PRO A 95 80.10 16.33 0.53
CA PRO A 95 81.43 15.75 0.70
C PRO A 95 81.60 14.92 1.98
N GLU A 96 80.81 15.22 3.01
CA GLU A 96 80.90 14.60 4.33
C GLU A 96 79.86 13.49 4.49
N GLU A 97 78.99 13.24 3.51
CA GLU A 97 77.95 12.21 3.55
C GLU A 97 76.85 12.46 4.57
N LEU A 98 76.54 13.75 4.83
CA LEU A 98 75.50 14.18 5.76
C LEU A 98 74.12 13.65 5.42
N ARG A 99 73.85 13.24 4.17
CA ARG A 99 72.60 12.54 3.82
C ARG A 99 72.39 11.24 4.58
N TYR A 100 73.46 10.51 4.91
CA TYR A 100 73.37 9.31 5.72
C TYR A 100 73.11 9.65 7.18
N SER A 101 73.71 10.72 7.71
CA SER A 101 73.38 11.27 9.03
C SER A 101 71.93 11.75 9.10
N ALA A 102 71.41 12.35 8.02
CA ALA A 102 70.00 12.75 7.91
C ALA A 102 69.05 11.53 7.93
N ALA A 103 69.38 10.46 7.20
CA ALA A 103 68.61 9.22 7.25
C ALA A 103 68.65 8.56 8.64
N ARG A 104 69.81 8.60 9.33
CA ARG A 104 69.94 8.12 10.71
C ARG A 104 69.14 8.99 11.70
N LEU A 105 69.08 10.30 11.49
CA LEU A 105 68.25 11.22 12.28
C LEU A 105 66.77 10.84 12.18
N LEU A 106 66.26 10.51 10.99
CA LEU A 106 64.86 10.06 10.84
C LEU A 106 64.53 8.82 11.69
N LEU A 107 65.46 7.86 11.81
CA LEU A 107 65.27 6.71 12.70
C LEU A 107 65.17 7.13 14.18
N GLN A 108 65.83 8.22 14.58
CA GLN A 108 65.73 8.72 15.95
C GLN A 108 64.42 9.47 16.20
N LEU A 109 63.87 10.14 15.17
CA LEU A 109 62.61 10.90 15.28
C LEU A 109 61.37 10.02 15.11
N ALA A 110 61.49 8.86 14.49
CA ALA A 110 60.38 7.95 14.23
C ALA A 110 59.73 7.41 15.53
N GLY A 111 58.50 6.96 15.48
CA GLY A 111 57.88 6.12 16.53
C GLY A 111 58.39 4.68 16.47
N ASP A 112 58.23 3.92 17.55
CA ASP A 112 58.70 2.53 17.62
C ASP A 112 58.06 1.63 16.55
N ASP A 113 56.80 1.89 16.21
CA ASP A 113 56.02 1.12 15.23
C ASP A 113 56.14 1.65 13.78
N ASP A 114 56.80 2.78 13.57
CA ASP A 114 57.05 3.31 12.23
C ASP A 114 58.03 2.38 11.49
N ARG A 115 57.82 2.18 10.18
CA ARG A 115 58.70 1.37 9.35
C ARG A 115 59.49 2.28 8.42
N ILE A 116 60.80 2.12 8.40
CA ILE A 116 61.67 2.89 7.53
C ILE A 116 62.48 1.94 6.66
N ALA A 117 62.63 2.28 5.39
CA ALA A 117 63.57 1.66 4.47
C ALA A 117 64.42 2.73 3.79
N VAL A 118 65.65 2.38 3.42
CA VAL A 118 66.58 3.25 2.71
C VAL A 118 67.05 2.55 1.45
N VAL A 119 66.82 3.18 0.32
CA VAL A 119 67.30 2.75 -0.99
C VAL A 119 68.27 3.81 -1.50
N ARG A 120 69.47 3.40 -1.87
CA ARG A 120 70.39 4.27 -2.60
C ARG A 120 70.26 4.04 -4.09
N PHE A 121 70.42 5.08 -4.89
CA PHE A 121 70.38 4.97 -6.34
C PHE A 121 71.49 5.77 -7.01
N ASP A 122 71.97 5.27 -8.15
CA ASP A 122 72.99 5.88 -8.98
C ASP A 122 72.82 5.44 -10.45
N SER A 123 73.69 4.58 -10.98
CA SER A 123 73.46 3.77 -12.18
C SER A 123 72.60 2.52 -11.90
N THR A 124 72.46 2.14 -10.63
CA THR A 124 71.66 1.03 -10.10
C THR A 124 70.80 1.51 -8.93
N ALA A 125 69.93 0.67 -8.37
CA ALA A 125 69.23 0.95 -7.12
C ALA A 125 69.31 -0.27 -6.19
N GLU A 126 69.65 -0.06 -4.92
CA GLU A 126 69.81 -1.13 -3.94
C GLU A 126 69.45 -0.65 -2.52
N GLY A 127 68.95 -1.58 -1.70
CA GLY A 127 68.66 -1.33 -0.29
C GLY A 127 69.94 -1.19 0.56
N VAL A 128 69.93 -0.31 1.56
CA VAL A 128 71.10 -0.03 2.40
C VAL A 128 71.02 -0.79 3.73
N GLY A 129 72.01 -1.66 3.97
CA GLY A 129 72.18 -2.33 5.26
C GLY A 129 70.96 -3.16 5.66
N GLN A 130 70.57 -3.09 6.93
CA GLN A 130 69.35 -3.75 7.40
C GLN A 130 68.09 -3.02 6.93
N LEU A 131 68.19 -1.74 6.58
CA LEU A 131 67.08 -0.91 6.11
C LEU A 131 66.82 -1.07 4.60
N GLY A 132 67.36 -2.11 3.96
CA GLY A 132 66.99 -2.46 2.59
C GLY A 132 65.55 -2.99 2.44
N ALA A 133 64.85 -3.22 3.55
CA ALA A 133 63.44 -3.57 3.59
C ALA A 133 62.71 -2.73 4.64
N LEU A 134 61.40 -2.53 4.48
CA LEU A 134 60.56 -1.84 5.47
C LEU A 134 60.44 -2.71 6.72
N GLN A 135 60.98 -2.21 7.82
CA GLN A 135 60.92 -2.87 9.12
C GLN A 135 60.67 -1.86 10.24
N PRO A 136 60.00 -2.27 11.34
CA PRO A 136 59.77 -1.39 12.48
C PRO A 136 61.09 -0.85 13.02
N VAL A 137 61.11 0.43 13.35
CA VAL A 137 62.28 1.10 13.92
C VAL A 137 62.57 0.56 15.33
N GLY A 138 61.52 0.28 16.11
CA GLY A 138 61.62 -0.36 17.42
C GLY A 138 62.20 0.52 18.53
N PRO A 139 62.42 -0.05 19.72
CA PRO A 139 62.96 0.67 20.87
C PRO A 139 64.42 1.07 20.64
N LEU A 140 64.94 1.97 21.48
CA LEU A 140 66.26 2.61 21.35
C LEU A 140 67.41 1.69 20.88
N ASP A 141 67.57 0.50 21.46
CA ASP A 141 68.67 -0.41 21.09
C ASP A 141 68.52 -0.97 19.67
N ALA A 142 67.29 -1.22 19.23
CA ALA A 142 67.00 -1.60 17.84
C ALA A 142 67.35 -0.43 16.91
N ARG A 143 66.96 0.80 17.26
CA ARG A 143 67.27 2.01 16.48
C ARG A 143 68.76 2.20 16.27
N ARG A 144 69.57 2.02 17.32
CA ARG A 144 71.03 2.10 17.24
C ARG A 144 71.59 1.06 16.27
N THR A 145 71.07 -0.17 16.32
CA THR A 145 71.49 -1.24 15.40
C THR A 145 71.14 -0.90 13.94
N LEU A 146 69.93 -0.39 13.70
CA LEU A 146 69.48 0.04 12.37
C LEU A 146 70.31 1.21 11.85
N ALA A 147 70.53 2.23 12.68
CA ALA A 147 71.34 3.40 12.32
C ALA A 147 72.79 3.02 12.00
N ASN A 148 73.40 2.12 12.78
CA ASN A 148 74.75 1.60 12.52
C ASN A 148 74.84 0.78 11.23
N SER A 149 73.72 0.26 10.72
CA SER A 149 73.69 -0.48 9.45
C SER A 149 73.67 0.43 8.21
N LEU A 150 73.36 1.73 8.38
CA LEU A 150 73.39 2.72 7.31
C LEU A 150 74.84 3.14 7.03
N ILE A 151 75.53 2.35 6.22
CA ILE A 151 76.93 2.57 5.84
C ILE A 151 76.98 3.22 4.44
N PRO A 152 77.58 4.41 4.30
CA PRO A 152 77.83 5.05 3.02
C PRO A 152 78.69 4.18 2.09
N PRO A 153 78.52 4.25 0.75
CA PRO A 153 79.38 3.51 -0.17
C PRO A 153 80.81 4.05 -0.13
N THR A 154 81.79 3.18 -0.38
CA THR A 154 83.22 3.56 -0.41
C THR A 154 83.75 3.74 -1.83
N ASP A 155 82.90 3.57 -2.84
CA ASP A 155 83.29 3.43 -4.25
C ASP A 155 82.68 4.49 -5.18
N TYR A 156 82.43 5.72 -4.68
CA TYR A 156 81.84 6.83 -5.45
C TYR A 156 82.51 7.12 -6.80
N LEU A 157 83.81 6.84 -6.93
CA LEU A 157 84.56 7.00 -8.19
C LEU A 157 83.96 6.18 -9.35
N ARG A 158 83.18 5.14 -9.06
CA ARG A 158 82.54 4.25 -10.03
C ARG A 158 81.03 4.50 -10.18
N ARG A 159 80.45 5.40 -9.38
CA ARG A 159 79.01 5.70 -9.36
C ARG A 159 78.75 6.91 -10.25
N GLY A 160 78.04 6.69 -11.35
CA GLY A 160 78.13 7.58 -12.52
C GLY A 160 76.93 8.48 -12.83
N TYR A 161 75.72 8.05 -12.50
CA TYR A 161 74.48 8.64 -13.03
C TYR A 161 73.46 8.86 -11.91
N THR A 162 72.43 9.65 -12.21
CA THR A 162 71.33 9.98 -11.31
C THR A 162 70.07 9.25 -11.80
N ARG A 163 69.98 7.94 -11.56
CA ARG A 163 68.84 7.10 -12.01
C ARG A 163 67.66 7.12 -11.02
N ILE A 164 67.02 8.28 -10.89
CA ILE A 164 65.82 8.49 -10.05
C ILE A 164 64.72 7.46 -10.38
N ASP A 165 64.53 7.10 -11.66
CA ASP A 165 63.59 6.07 -12.10
C ASP A 165 63.84 4.70 -11.45
N LEU A 166 65.09 4.31 -11.23
CA LEU A 166 65.42 3.06 -10.55
C LEU A 166 65.16 3.16 -9.04
N GLY A 167 65.47 4.30 -8.43
CA GLY A 167 65.17 4.57 -7.02
C GLY A 167 63.66 4.52 -6.74
N LEU A 168 62.87 5.21 -7.56
CA LEU A 168 61.40 5.20 -7.47
C LEU A 168 60.82 3.81 -7.69
N GLN A 169 61.34 3.02 -8.65
CA GLN A 169 60.93 1.63 -8.81
C GLN A 169 61.23 0.80 -7.56
N GLY A 170 62.39 1.00 -6.93
CA GLY A 170 62.74 0.37 -5.67
C GLY A 170 61.76 0.71 -4.55
N ALA A 171 61.37 1.98 -4.43
CA ALA A 171 60.36 2.41 -3.46
C ALA A 171 58.99 1.76 -3.71
N ILE A 172 58.53 1.75 -4.96
CA ILE A 172 57.25 1.10 -5.34
C ILE A 172 57.26 -0.37 -4.90
N ASN A 173 58.31 -1.12 -5.24
CA ASN A 173 58.40 -2.54 -4.90
C ASN A 173 58.38 -2.79 -3.38
N LEU A 174 59.03 -1.92 -2.60
CA LEU A 174 59.05 -2.03 -1.13
C LEU A 174 57.69 -1.71 -0.52
N LEU A 175 57.07 -0.62 -0.95
CA LEU A 175 55.78 -0.16 -0.44
C LEU A 175 54.64 -1.11 -0.79
N ASP A 176 54.64 -1.66 -2.01
CA ASP A 176 53.67 -2.67 -2.44
C ASP A 176 53.80 -3.96 -1.62
N ALA A 177 55.03 -4.38 -1.31
CA ALA A 177 55.28 -5.58 -0.50
C ALA A 177 54.88 -5.42 0.98
N ALA A 178 54.86 -4.19 1.50
CA ALA A 178 54.59 -3.89 2.90
C ALA A 178 53.19 -3.29 3.15
N ARG A 179 52.32 -3.24 2.13
CA ARG A 179 51.03 -2.55 2.20
C ARG A 179 50.13 -3.12 3.31
N GLU A 180 49.71 -2.25 4.20
CA GLU A 180 48.86 -2.57 5.34
C GLU A 180 47.76 -1.50 5.50
N PRO A 181 46.48 -1.89 5.65
CA PRO A 181 45.40 -0.93 5.84
C PRO A 181 45.62 -0.03 7.05
N GLY A 182 45.46 1.28 6.88
CA GLY A 182 45.59 2.26 7.97
C GLY A 182 47.01 2.71 8.28
N ARG A 183 48.02 2.32 7.50
CA ARG A 183 49.39 2.89 7.55
C ARG A 183 49.62 3.80 6.36
N ASN A 184 49.91 5.07 6.62
CA ASN A 184 50.25 6.01 5.56
C ASN A 184 51.66 5.74 5.04
N GLN A 185 51.82 5.81 3.72
CA GLN A 185 53.05 5.47 3.02
C GLN A 185 53.66 6.72 2.37
N TYR A 186 54.97 6.88 2.51
CA TYR A 186 55.68 8.06 2.04
C TYR A 186 57.00 7.69 1.36
N VAL A 187 57.41 8.51 0.38
CA VAL A 187 58.73 8.47 -0.24
C VAL A 187 59.42 9.81 0.00
N LEU A 188 60.62 9.79 0.58
CA LEU A 188 61.48 10.96 0.67
C LEU A 188 62.61 10.79 -0.34
N LEU A 189 62.65 11.63 -1.37
CA LEU A 189 63.63 11.54 -2.47
C LEU A 189 64.68 12.63 -2.33
N LEU A 190 65.93 12.27 -2.06
CA LEU A 190 67.06 13.21 -2.04
C LEU A 190 67.90 13.07 -3.31
N THR A 191 68.19 14.19 -3.97
CA THR A 191 69.09 14.29 -5.13
C THR A 191 69.88 15.59 -5.12
N ASP A 192 71.06 15.63 -5.74
CA ASP A 192 71.79 16.87 -6.05
C ASP A 192 71.85 17.21 -7.54
N GLY A 193 71.20 16.39 -8.38
CA GLY A 193 71.32 16.43 -9.81
C GLY A 193 70.00 16.17 -10.55
N GLU A 194 69.98 16.62 -11.81
CA GLU A 194 68.93 16.29 -12.77
C GLU A 194 69.00 14.80 -13.17
N PRO A 195 67.87 14.17 -13.54
CA PRO A 195 67.87 12.79 -14.01
C PRO A 195 68.87 12.57 -15.16
N SER A 196 69.79 11.61 -15.01
CA SER A 196 70.85 11.33 -15.98
C SER A 196 71.08 9.83 -16.20
N GLY A 197 71.59 9.46 -17.38
CA GLY A 197 71.83 8.06 -17.75
C GLY A 197 72.75 7.89 -18.97
N PRO A 198 73.16 6.65 -19.29
CA PRO A 198 74.03 6.35 -20.42
C PRO A 198 73.38 6.68 -21.78
N GLU A 199 74.18 7.01 -22.79
CA GLU A 199 73.70 7.36 -24.14
C GLU A 199 72.79 6.25 -24.72
N GLY A 200 71.60 6.63 -25.21
CA GLY A 200 70.63 5.72 -25.82
C GLY A 200 69.55 5.18 -24.86
N PHE A 201 69.66 5.44 -23.55
CA PHE A 201 68.51 5.29 -22.64
C PHE A 201 67.50 6.41 -22.94
N GLY A 202 66.22 6.05 -23.15
CA GLY A 202 65.15 6.99 -23.48
C GLY A 202 64.94 8.07 -22.41
N ARG A 203 64.00 9.00 -22.63
CA ARG A 203 63.70 10.09 -21.69
C ARG A 203 63.26 9.51 -20.34
N GLN A 204 64.19 9.42 -19.39
CA GLN A 204 63.95 8.99 -18.01
C GLN A 204 62.76 9.70 -17.37
N GLY A 205 62.48 10.94 -17.80
CA GLY A 205 61.33 11.70 -17.35
C GLY A 205 59.97 11.04 -17.59
N ASP A 206 59.78 10.27 -18.68
CA ASP A 206 58.51 9.56 -18.91
C ASP A 206 58.30 8.46 -17.85
N ALA A 207 59.36 7.73 -17.51
CA ALA A 207 59.34 6.70 -16.48
C ALA A 207 59.11 7.30 -15.09
N ILE A 208 59.82 8.39 -14.76
CA ILE A 208 59.64 9.11 -13.48
C ILE A 208 58.20 9.60 -13.34
N ARG A 209 57.61 10.21 -14.38
CA ARG A 209 56.20 10.65 -14.36
C ARG A 209 55.25 9.49 -14.14
N ALA A 210 55.45 8.37 -14.85
CA ALA A 210 54.61 7.19 -14.69
C ALA A 210 54.71 6.59 -13.27
N GLN A 211 55.91 6.53 -12.69
CA GLN A 211 56.14 5.99 -11.35
C GLN A 211 55.59 6.89 -10.24
N VAL A 212 55.75 8.20 -10.38
CA VAL A 212 55.15 9.18 -9.46
C VAL A 212 53.62 9.11 -9.52
N ASN A 213 53.04 8.94 -10.72
CA ASN A 213 51.61 8.73 -10.86
C ASN A 213 51.16 7.41 -10.24
N ALA A 214 51.91 6.31 -10.43
CA ALA A 214 51.63 5.03 -9.79
C ALA A 214 51.67 5.12 -8.26
N LEU A 215 52.66 5.81 -7.68
CA LEU A 215 52.73 6.09 -6.25
C LEU A 215 51.52 6.91 -5.77
N ARG A 216 51.10 7.92 -6.55
CA ARG A 216 49.93 8.74 -6.24
C ARG A 216 48.62 7.94 -6.25
N GLU A 217 48.41 7.13 -7.29
CA GLU A 217 47.26 6.21 -7.40
C GLU A 217 47.25 5.18 -6.26
N ALA A 218 48.44 4.78 -5.80
CA ALA A 218 48.65 3.94 -4.64
C ALA A 218 48.44 4.64 -3.28
N GLY A 219 48.17 5.95 -3.26
CA GLY A 219 48.02 6.74 -2.05
C GLY A 219 49.33 6.99 -1.29
N VAL A 220 50.45 7.08 -2.01
CA VAL A 220 51.78 7.37 -1.48
C VAL A 220 52.18 8.80 -1.83
N LEU A 221 52.61 9.60 -0.85
CA LEU A 221 53.14 10.94 -1.11
C LEU A 221 54.65 10.94 -1.29
N VAL A 222 55.13 11.71 -2.27
CA VAL A 222 56.56 11.88 -2.57
C VAL A 222 57.03 13.27 -2.14
N PHE A 223 58.12 13.31 -1.38
CA PHE A 223 58.78 14.52 -0.89
C PHE A 223 60.19 14.63 -1.49
N PRO A 224 60.34 15.32 -2.63
CA PRO A 224 61.65 15.56 -3.21
C PRO A 224 62.40 16.67 -2.46
N VAL A 225 63.66 16.39 -2.16
CA VAL A 225 64.63 17.29 -1.56
C VAL A 225 65.80 17.41 -2.52
N VAL A 226 66.11 18.64 -2.90
CA VAL A 226 67.25 18.97 -3.75
C VAL A 226 68.34 19.55 -2.87
N LEU A 227 69.49 18.89 -2.82
CA LEU A 227 70.67 19.43 -2.18
C LEU A 227 71.41 20.33 -3.16
N CYS A 228 71.49 21.62 -2.83
CA CYS A 228 72.10 22.60 -3.71
C CYS A 228 73.62 22.51 -3.65
N ASN A 229 74.23 22.72 -4.81
CA ASN A 229 75.67 22.84 -4.90
C ASN A 229 76.12 24.27 -4.52
N PRO A 230 77.18 24.42 -3.70
CA PRO A 230 77.67 25.75 -3.30
C PRO A 230 78.07 26.67 -4.45
N THR A 231 78.44 26.11 -5.61
CA THR A 231 78.90 26.87 -6.78
C THR A 231 77.99 26.75 -8.00
N ALA A 232 77.31 25.61 -8.17
CA ALA A 232 76.46 25.35 -9.33
C ALA A 232 74.97 25.66 -9.10
N GLY A 233 74.55 25.93 -7.84
CA GLY A 233 73.15 26.14 -7.49
C GLY A 233 72.37 24.84 -7.30
N CYS A 234 71.04 24.90 -7.30
CA CYS A 234 70.17 23.76 -7.03
C CYS A 234 69.73 23.07 -8.33
N ALA A 235 69.94 21.76 -8.45
CA ALA A 235 69.48 20.96 -9.59
C ALA A 235 68.15 20.28 -9.26
N GLY A 236 67.05 20.89 -9.71
CA GLY A 236 65.69 20.42 -9.45
C GLY A 236 64.65 20.98 -10.41
N GLU A 237 65.10 21.55 -11.53
CA GLU A 237 64.21 22.18 -12.50
C GLU A 237 63.33 21.14 -13.17
N PHE A 238 63.83 19.93 -13.44
CA PHE A 238 63.02 18.82 -13.93
C PHE A 238 61.89 18.48 -12.95
N LEU A 239 62.22 18.25 -11.68
CA LEU A 239 61.21 17.87 -10.67
C LEU A 239 60.18 18.99 -10.48
N ALA A 240 60.61 20.25 -10.46
CA ALA A 240 59.71 21.39 -10.32
C ALA A 240 58.83 21.63 -11.56
N THR A 241 59.37 21.42 -12.77
CA THR A 241 58.67 21.73 -14.04
C THR A 241 57.80 20.60 -14.53
N GLU A 242 58.29 19.36 -14.47
CA GLU A 242 57.59 18.18 -15.00
C GLU A 242 56.63 17.56 -13.97
N LEU A 243 56.80 17.89 -12.68
CA LEU A 243 55.95 17.45 -11.57
C LEU A 243 55.51 18.64 -10.70
N PRO A 244 54.83 19.65 -11.27
CA PRO A 244 54.55 20.93 -10.58
C PRO A 244 53.64 20.78 -9.35
N GLU A 245 52.93 19.66 -9.24
CA GLU A 245 52.06 19.35 -8.10
C GLU A 245 52.84 18.82 -6.89
N ILE A 246 54.12 18.53 -7.06
CA ILE A 246 55.01 18.09 -6.00
C ILE A 246 55.84 19.28 -5.52
N ASN A 247 55.72 19.59 -4.24
CA ASN A 247 56.52 20.64 -3.62
C ASN A 247 57.99 20.17 -3.48
N VAL A 248 58.89 20.74 -4.27
CA VAL A 248 60.33 20.46 -4.21
C VAL A 248 60.99 21.33 -3.14
N GLN A 249 61.48 20.68 -2.08
CA GLN A 249 62.24 21.36 -1.03
C GLN A 249 63.69 21.50 -1.45
N GLN A 250 64.33 22.60 -1.09
CA GLN A 250 65.75 22.85 -1.38
C GLN A 250 66.52 22.99 -0.07
N ALA A 251 67.68 22.34 0.01
CA ALA A 251 68.65 22.54 1.07
C ALA A 251 69.87 23.25 0.48
N ALA A 252 70.10 24.51 0.87
CA ALA A 252 71.20 25.30 0.32
C ALA A 252 72.57 24.83 0.84
N THR A 253 72.59 24.20 2.01
CA THR A 253 73.80 23.62 2.61
C THR A 253 73.54 22.21 3.14
N PRO A 254 74.59 21.39 3.30
CA PRO A 254 74.48 20.08 3.94
C PRO A 254 73.90 20.13 5.36
N GLN A 255 74.13 21.19 6.13
CA GLN A 255 73.55 21.35 7.47
C GLN A 255 72.05 21.66 7.42
N GLU A 256 71.61 22.45 6.43
CA GLU A 256 70.18 22.72 6.21
C GLU A 256 69.40 21.46 5.83
N LEU A 257 70.06 20.46 5.22
CA LEU A 257 69.46 19.15 4.90
C LEU A 257 68.83 18.48 6.12
N LEU A 258 69.50 18.50 7.27
CA LEU A 258 69.03 17.89 8.52
C LEU A 258 67.72 18.54 9.00
N ARG A 259 67.64 19.86 8.87
CA ARG A 259 66.45 20.65 9.19
C ARG A 259 65.31 20.33 8.23
N VAL A 260 65.56 20.36 6.93
CA VAL A 260 64.56 20.07 5.89
C VAL A 260 63.99 18.65 6.06
N PHE A 261 64.83 17.65 6.33
CA PHE A 261 64.37 16.29 6.62
C PHE A 261 63.48 16.22 7.85
N SER A 262 63.83 16.94 8.92
CA SER A 262 63.04 16.98 10.15
C SER A 262 61.71 17.71 9.96
N GLU A 263 61.69 18.79 9.17
CA GLU A 263 60.49 19.52 8.80
C GLU A 263 59.54 18.66 7.95
N ILE A 264 60.06 17.95 6.95
CA ILE A 264 59.29 16.98 6.14
C ILE A 264 58.73 15.87 7.03
N PHE A 265 59.53 15.33 7.95
CA PHE A 265 59.06 14.30 8.87
C PHE A 265 57.98 14.82 9.83
N ALA A 266 58.06 16.09 10.24
CA ALA A 266 57.02 16.77 11.01
C ALA A 266 55.75 17.09 10.17
N GLU A 267 55.84 17.18 8.83
CA GLU A 267 54.66 17.17 7.95
C GLU A 267 53.98 15.78 7.96
N MET A 268 54.77 14.70 7.94
CA MET A 268 54.28 13.32 7.97
C MET A 268 53.68 12.91 9.33
N LYS A 269 54.24 13.42 10.44
CA LYS A 269 53.82 13.10 11.82
C LYS A 269 53.37 14.35 12.57
N SER A 270 52.08 14.44 12.84
CA SER A 270 51.44 15.64 13.39
C SER A 270 51.79 15.94 14.86
N ASP A 271 52.55 15.10 15.54
CA ASP A 271 53.02 15.27 16.92
C ASP A 271 54.43 15.90 17.00
N LEU A 272 55.13 16.11 15.87
CA LEU A 272 56.49 16.66 15.87
C LEU A 272 56.56 18.14 15.45
N SER A 273 57.36 18.95 16.12
CA SER A 273 57.56 20.38 15.78
C SER A 273 59.05 20.70 15.74
N VAL A 274 59.49 21.44 14.71
CA VAL A 274 60.90 21.84 14.53
C VAL A 274 61.08 23.31 14.90
N ILE A 275 62.02 23.60 15.79
CA ILE A 275 62.33 24.94 16.29
C ILE A 275 63.77 25.30 15.92
N PRO A 276 64.00 26.21 14.94
CA PRO A 276 65.34 26.57 14.51
C PRO A 276 66.07 27.46 15.52
N ALA A 277 67.40 27.43 15.52
CA ALA A 277 68.21 28.37 16.28
C ALA A 277 68.05 29.82 15.80
N ARG A 278 68.18 30.77 16.72
CA ARG A 278 68.35 32.19 16.41
C ARG A 278 69.68 32.67 16.98
N ALA A 279 70.61 33.02 16.10
CA ALA A 279 71.95 33.51 16.48
C ALA A 279 72.71 32.57 17.45
N GLY A 280 72.67 31.26 17.19
CA GLY A 280 73.38 30.25 18.00
C GLY A 280 72.65 29.80 19.27
N THR A 281 71.42 30.26 19.48
CA THR A 281 70.62 29.88 20.66
C THR A 281 69.23 29.41 20.23
N ILE A 282 68.79 28.27 20.76
CA ILE A 282 67.38 27.87 20.74
C ILE A 282 66.77 28.31 22.06
N GLN A 283 65.66 29.04 21.98
CA GLN A 283 64.82 29.34 23.13
C GLN A 283 63.45 28.79 22.83
N LEU A 284 62.83 28.09 23.78
CA LEU A 284 61.44 27.59 23.70
C LEU A 284 60.81 27.55 25.08
N THR A 285 59.50 27.69 25.17
CA THR A 285 58.75 27.64 26.43
C THR A 285 57.67 26.60 26.26
N THR A 286 57.63 25.67 27.20
CA THR A 286 56.69 24.54 27.19
C THR A 286 55.67 24.72 28.32
N ARG A 287 54.40 24.39 28.05
CA ARG A 287 53.29 24.46 29.00
C ARG A 287 52.64 23.08 29.15
N ALA A 288 51.92 22.85 30.25
CA ALA A 288 51.20 21.58 30.46
C ALA A 288 50.22 21.26 29.30
N ALA A 289 49.57 22.29 28.75
CA ALA A 289 48.66 22.17 27.60
C ALA A 289 49.34 21.67 26.32
N HIS A 290 50.66 21.78 26.19
CA HIS A 290 51.38 21.20 25.04
C HIS A 290 51.53 19.68 25.16
N GLY A 291 51.58 19.14 26.38
CA GLY A 291 51.80 17.71 26.61
C GLY A 291 53.10 17.21 25.98
N VAL A 292 54.22 17.90 26.21
CA VAL A 292 55.52 17.55 25.63
C VAL A 292 55.95 16.15 26.09
N GLN A 293 56.26 15.29 25.13
CA GLN A 293 56.68 13.90 25.36
C GLN A 293 58.20 13.75 25.21
N GLN A 294 58.80 14.46 24.25
CA GLN A 294 60.22 14.41 23.96
C GLN A 294 60.72 15.77 23.49
N LEU A 295 61.96 16.10 23.86
CA LEU A 295 62.67 17.29 23.38
C LEU A 295 64.10 16.88 22.99
N ALA A 296 64.39 16.94 21.70
CA ALA A 296 65.69 16.64 21.11
C ALA A 296 66.34 17.90 20.56
N PHE A 297 67.63 18.07 20.81
CA PHE A 297 68.47 19.11 20.21
C PHE A 297 69.39 18.46 19.19
N VAL A 298 69.32 18.93 17.95
CA VAL A 298 70.12 18.44 16.83
C VAL A 298 71.13 19.52 16.45
N THR A 299 72.41 19.19 16.51
CA THR A 299 73.52 20.10 16.18
C THR A 299 74.57 19.39 15.34
N ALA A 300 75.50 20.14 14.75
CA ALA A 300 76.78 19.55 14.33
C ALA A 300 77.48 18.88 15.52
N ARG A 301 78.41 17.97 15.24
CA ARG A 301 79.23 17.30 16.27
C ARG A 301 79.93 18.31 17.18
N ASP A 302 79.86 18.08 18.49
CA ASP A 302 80.32 18.96 19.56
C ASP A 302 79.68 20.37 19.52
N GLY A 303 78.50 20.48 18.90
CA GLY A 303 77.81 21.72 18.63
C GLY A 303 77.05 22.30 19.82
N LEU A 304 76.52 21.44 20.68
CA LEU A 304 75.74 21.82 21.85
C LEU A 304 76.66 22.20 23.02
N ILE A 305 76.60 23.46 23.46
CA ILE A 305 77.43 23.99 24.54
C ILE A 305 76.76 23.78 25.90
N ALA A 306 75.49 24.15 26.02
CA ALA A 306 74.75 24.06 27.28
C ALA A 306 73.25 24.01 27.04
N VAL A 307 72.53 23.30 27.90
CA VAL A 307 71.06 23.34 27.98
C VAL A 307 70.66 23.84 29.35
N ARG A 308 69.70 24.76 29.41
CA ARG A 308 69.11 25.27 30.65
C ARG A 308 67.59 25.16 30.60
N ARG A 309 66.97 24.86 31.75
CA ARG A 309 65.53 25.00 31.97
C ARG A 309 65.31 25.92 33.16
N ASP A 310 64.51 26.96 32.97
CA ASP A 310 64.25 28.01 33.98
C ASP A 310 65.55 28.52 34.63
N ASP A 311 66.53 28.81 33.77
CA ASP A 311 67.89 29.25 34.10
C ASP A 311 68.75 28.23 34.88
N GLN A 312 68.24 27.02 35.14
CA GLN A 312 69.01 25.93 35.75
C GLN A 312 69.69 25.07 34.68
N PRO A 313 71.00 24.77 34.80
CA PRO A 313 71.69 23.90 33.86
C PRO A 313 71.13 22.47 33.91
N LEU A 314 70.95 21.89 32.74
CA LEU A 314 70.56 20.49 32.55
C LEU A 314 71.67 19.75 31.80
N VAL A 315 71.90 18.50 32.19
CA VAL A 315 72.73 17.59 31.43
C VAL A 315 71.85 17.01 30.33
N ALA A 316 72.14 17.38 29.09
CA ALA A 316 71.56 16.71 27.93
C ALA A 316 72.32 15.41 27.70
N GLU A 317 71.62 14.32 27.43
CA GLU A 317 72.24 13.04 27.15
C GLU A 317 72.42 12.89 25.64
N SER A 318 73.66 12.63 25.20
CA SER A 318 73.93 12.25 23.82
C SER A 318 73.22 10.92 23.56
N TYR A 319 72.23 10.98 22.69
CA TYR A 319 71.31 9.87 22.42
C TYR A 319 71.80 9.00 21.26
N PHE A 320 72.44 9.68 20.29
CA PHE A 320 72.92 9.10 19.05
C PHE A 320 74.36 9.52 18.78
N ASP A 321 75.22 8.53 18.54
CA ASP A 321 76.63 8.74 18.22
C ASP A 321 76.81 8.71 16.69
N ASP A 322 76.65 9.88 16.06
CA ASP A 322 76.98 10.08 14.65
C ASP A 322 78.32 10.79 14.52
N PRO A 323 79.14 10.48 13.50
CA PRO A 323 80.40 11.18 13.30
C PRO A 323 80.25 12.68 12.96
N LEU A 324 79.08 13.13 12.48
CA LEU A 324 78.89 14.48 11.94
C LEU A 324 77.86 15.31 12.72
N ILE A 325 76.93 14.66 13.40
CA ILE A 325 75.84 15.31 14.12
C ILE A 325 75.75 14.81 15.56
N ASP A 326 75.26 15.66 16.45
CA ASP A 326 74.85 15.25 17.78
C ASP A 326 73.34 15.41 17.94
N VAL A 327 72.70 14.34 18.41
CA VAL A 327 71.30 14.37 18.85
C VAL A 327 71.30 14.21 20.37
N ASN A 328 70.95 15.28 21.07
CA ASN A 328 70.94 15.31 22.52
C ASN A 328 69.50 15.38 23.03
N LEU A 329 69.10 14.47 23.92
CA LEU A 329 67.79 14.52 24.56
C LEU A 329 67.84 15.29 25.88
N ALA A 330 66.79 16.06 26.14
CA ALA A 330 66.50 16.53 27.49
C ALA A 330 66.14 15.30 28.35
N ASN A 331 66.78 15.16 29.51
CA ASN A 331 66.82 13.91 30.29
C ASN A 331 65.44 13.35 30.71
N GLY A 332 65.35 12.01 30.77
CA GLY A 332 64.17 11.13 30.72
C GLY A 332 63.04 11.28 31.76
N GLU A 333 61.86 10.80 31.35
CA GLU A 333 60.47 11.18 31.71
C GLU A 333 60.00 12.49 31.04
N ALA A 334 58.72 12.51 30.62
CA ALA A 334 58.14 13.59 29.81
C ALA A 334 58.62 14.99 30.25
N PRO A 335 59.23 15.80 29.36
CA PRO A 335 59.86 17.05 29.75
C PRO A 335 58.89 17.95 30.53
N THR A 336 59.29 18.36 31.74
CA THR A 336 58.43 19.24 32.53
C THR A 336 58.26 20.59 31.84
N PRO A 337 57.07 21.22 31.93
CA PRO A 337 56.86 22.59 31.50
C PRO A 337 57.91 23.56 32.04
N GLY A 338 58.29 24.57 31.26
CA GLY A 338 59.32 25.53 31.61
C GLY A 338 59.94 26.23 30.40
N ARG A 339 60.81 27.21 30.68
CA ARG A 339 61.61 27.94 29.67
C ARG A 339 62.91 27.19 29.41
N TRP A 340 63.09 26.73 28.19
CA TRP A 340 64.28 26.03 27.71
C TRP A 340 65.18 26.97 26.91
N VAL A 341 66.48 26.87 27.16
CA VAL A 341 67.53 27.60 26.42
C VAL A 341 68.64 26.61 26.10
N ALA A 342 68.93 26.41 24.82
CA ALA A 342 70.09 25.65 24.37
C ALA A 342 71.07 26.60 23.66
N GLU A 343 72.29 26.67 24.18
CA GLU A 343 73.41 27.43 23.62
C GLU A 343 74.24 26.52 22.72
N MET A 344 74.58 26.98 21.52
CA MET A 344 75.32 26.20 20.51
C MET A 344 76.50 27.00 19.98
N ASN A 345 77.49 26.28 19.44
CA ASN A 345 78.70 26.87 18.87
C ASN A 345 78.43 27.60 17.53
N ASP A 346 77.37 27.22 16.83
CA ASP A 346 76.91 27.82 15.58
C ASP A 346 75.38 27.97 15.54
N GLY A 347 74.89 28.66 14.51
CA GLY A 347 73.46 28.87 14.29
C GLY A 347 72.77 27.78 13.48
N SER A 348 73.41 26.64 13.22
CA SER A 348 72.89 25.59 12.34
C SER A 348 71.98 24.57 13.04
N GLY A 349 72.04 24.51 14.37
CA GLY A 349 71.23 23.58 15.16
C GLY A 349 69.74 23.92 15.22
N PHE A 350 68.95 22.94 15.63
CA PHE A 350 67.51 23.07 15.84
C PHE A 350 67.02 22.11 16.93
N ALA A 351 65.84 22.37 17.48
CA ALA A 351 65.18 21.43 18.38
C ALA A 351 64.01 20.74 17.67
N VAL A 352 63.81 19.46 17.97
CA VAL A 352 62.61 18.70 17.60
C VAL A 352 61.83 18.41 18.88
N VAL A 353 60.57 18.85 18.91
CA VAL A 353 59.67 18.71 20.06
C VAL A 353 58.53 17.79 19.69
N GLN A 354 58.36 16.71 20.43
CA GLN A 354 57.20 15.82 20.31
C GLN A 354 56.14 16.24 21.33
N THR A 355 54.90 16.46 20.87
CA THR A 355 53.78 16.94 21.69
C THR A 355 52.54 16.08 21.52
N ALA A 356 51.87 15.79 22.65
CA ALA A 356 50.56 15.13 22.63
C ALA A 356 49.45 16.04 22.08
N SER A 357 49.65 17.36 22.16
CA SER A 357 48.71 18.34 21.62
C SER A 357 49.07 18.75 20.19
N TYR A 358 48.06 18.89 19.33
CA TYR A 358 48.24 19.32 17.93
C TYR A 358 46.94 19.89 17.35
N PRO A 359 47.02 20.83 16.41
CA PRO A 359 45.85 21.27 15.65
C PRO A 359 45.50 20.23 14.59
N GLN A 360 44.21 19.90 14.46
CA GLN A 360 43.70 18.94 13.50
C GLN A 360 42.66 19.59 12.60
N LEU A 361 42.92 19.64 11.29
CA LEU A 361 41.95 20.06 10.30
C LEU A 361 41.06 18.87 9.90
N LEU A 362 39.76 19.03 10.03
CA LEU A 362 38.75 18.00 9.74
C LEU A 362 38.03 18.25 8.42
N ASN A 363 37.75 19.52 8.12
CA ASN A 363 37.13 19.95 6.86
C ASN A 363 37.93 21.08 6.21
N PRO A 364 38.35 20.95 4.93
CA PRO A 364 38.17 19.76 4.09
C PRO A 364 38.98 18.56 4.58
N PRO A 365 38.55 17.31 4.32
CA PRO A 365 39.25 16.11 4.78
C PRO A 365 40.58 15.93 4.01
N PRO A 366 41.53 15.19 4.58
CA PRO A 366 42.72 14.75 3.84
C PRO A 366 42.31 13.84 2.68
N SER A 367 42.91 14.03 1.49
CA SER A 367 42.66 13.18 0.31
C SER A 367 42.99 11.72 0.57
N LEU A 368 44.07 11.49 1.33
CA LEU A 368 44.44 10.18 1.86
C LEU A 368 44.01 10.09 3.32
N ALA A 369 43.15 9.12 3.62
CA ALA A 369 42.58 8.98 4.96
C ALA A 369 43.70 8.93 6.02
N ASN A 370 43.54 9.73 7.09
CA ASN A 370 44.48 9.84 8.21
C ASN A 370 45.87 10.41 7.86
N SER A 371 46.13 10.89 6.63
CA SER A 371 47.42 11.53 6.30
C SER A 371 47.36 13.03 6.54
N SER A 372 48.19 13.52 7.48
CA SER A 372 48.32 14.96 7.78
C SER A 372 48.90 15.77 6.63
N ALA A 373 49.79 15.15 5.84
CA ALA A 373 50.51 15.83 4.76
C ALA A 373 49.77 15.83 3.41
N SER A 374 48.70 15.04 3.28
CA SER A 374 47.96 14.95 2.03
C SER A 374 47.21 16.24 1.69
N VAL A 375 47.08 16.52 0.39
CA VAL A 375 46.32 17.67 -0.11
C VAL A 375 44.85 17.52 0.25
N ARG A 376 44.20 18.64 0.56
CA ARG A 376 42.79 18.70 0.92
C ARG A 376 42.01 19.40 -0.19
N TYR A 377 41.14 18.65 -0.82
CA TYR A 377 40.39 19.11 -1.98
C TYR A 377 39.02 19.66 -1.61
N TYR A 378 38.62 20.71 -2.30
CA TYR A 378 37.30 21.33 -2.17
C TYR A 378 36.85 21.92 -3.52
N PRO A 379 35.54 22.08 -3.76
CA PRO A 379 35.04 22.73 -4.96
C PRO A 379 35.45 24.20 -5.05
N ALA A 380 36.00 24.61 -6.19
CA ALA A 380 36.37 26.02 -6.42
C ALA A 380 35.12 26.90 -6.60
N GLY A 381 35.21 28.19 -6.24
CA GLY A 381 34.14 29.17 -6.50
C GLY A 381 33.16 29.43 -5.35
N LYS A 382 33.29 28.69 -4.23
CA LYS A 382 32.55 28.93 -2.98
C LYS A 382 33.53 29.22 -1.83
N PRO A 383 33.16 30.02 -0.82
CA PRO A 383 33.95 30.15 0.41
C PRO A 383 34.21 28.78 1.06
N LEU A 384 35.41 28.59 1.57
CA LEU A 384 35.82 27.35 2.23
C LEU A 384 35.42 27.37 3.70
N LEU A 385 34.64 26.37 4.12
CA LEU A 385 34.38 26.13 5.54
C LEU A 385 35.52 25.32 6.13
N LEU A 386 36.29 25.94 7.02
CA LEU A 386 37.24 25.22 7.87
C LEU A 386 36.52 24.68 9.08
N ILE A 387 36.68 23.39 9.34
CA ILE A 387 36.32 22.76 10.62
C ILE A 387 37.58 22.12 11.16
N ALA A 388 37.97 22.51 12.36
CA ALA A 388 39.16 22.00 13.02
C ALA A 388 38.90 21.72 14.50
N ARG A 389 39.76 20.92 15.12
CA ARG A 389 39.77 20.71 16.58
C ARG A 389 41.19 20.67 17.11
N SER A 390 41.31 20.78 18.42
CA SER A 390 42.58 20.67 19.13
C SER A 390 42.67 19.27 19.72
N GLY A 391 43.69 18.49 19.34
CA GLY A 391 43.96 17.18 19.95
C GLY A 391 44.78 17.32 21.24
N GLY A 392 44.67 16.33 22.13
CA GLY A 392 45.54 16.18 23.31
C GLY A 392 45.18 17.06 24.52
N PRO A 393 46.10 17.22 25.48
CA PRO A 393 45.90 18.03 26.70
C PRO A 393 45.51 19.49 26.47
N GLY A 394 45.74 20.02 25.26
CA GLY A 394 45.39 21.37 24.83
C GLY A 394 44.04 21.50 24.14
N ALA A 395 43.10 20.57 24.32
CA ALA A 395 41.79 20.57 23.64
C ALA A 395 41.03 21.92 23.75
N ASN A 396 41.13 22.57 24.93
CA ASN A 396 40.46 23.83 25.24
C ASN A 396 41.21 25.07 24.73
N GLU A 397 42.44 24.94 24.22
CA GLU A 397 43.21 26.07 23.70
C GLU A 397 42.58 26.59 22.39
N PRO A 398 42.57 27.92 22.15
CA PRO A 398 42.08 28.50 20.91
C PRO A 398 42.87 27.98 19.69
N LEU A 399 42.20 27.91 18.54
CA LEU A 399 42.85 27.67 17.25
C LEU A 399 42.89 28.95 16.45
N PHE A 400 44.05 29.31 15.92
CA PHE A 400 44.23 30.49 15.08
C PHE A 400 44.57 30.09 13.64
N TYR A 401 43.79 30.59 12.70
CA TYR A 401 44.11 30.61 11.27
C TYR A 401 45.20 31.66 11.01
N ASP A 402 46.29 31.21 10.40
CA ASP A 402 47.52 31.97 10.10
C ASP A 402 48.07 32.77 11.31
N GLY A 403 47.90 32.20 12.52
CA GLY A 403 48.32 32.80 13.79
C GLY A 403 47.59 34.10 14.17
N LYS A 404 46.52 34.46 13.44
CA LYS A 404 45.85 35.77 13.56
C LYS A 404 44.36 35.66 13.88
N THR A 405 43.64 34.85 13.09
CA THR A 405 42.18 34.81 13.18
C THR A 405 41.74 33.61 13.99
N ALA A 406 41.15 33.84 15.16
CA ALA A 406 40.62 32.76 15.98
C ALA A 406 39.43 32.08 15.26
N LEU A 407 39.50 30.75 15.13
CA LEU A 407 38.34 29.95 14.74
C LEU A 407 37.28 30.05 15.85
N GLN A 408 36.03 30.19 15.45
CA GLN A 408 34.92 30.33 16.39
C GLN A 408 34.53 28.96 16.92
N PRO A 409 34.25 28.82 18.24
CA PRO A 409 33.66 27.61 18.78
C PRO A 409 32.42 27.23 17.98
N PHE A 410 32.28 25.95 17.68
CA PHE A 410 31.15 25.43 16.94
C PHE A 410 30.45 24.37 17.77
N ALA A 411 29.13 24.50 17.86
CA ALA A 411 28.26 23.42 18.30
C ALA A 411 28.40 22.97 19.79
N GLN A 412 28.80 23.82 20.75
CA GLN A 412 29.13 23.40 22.13
C GLN A 412 30.11 22.20 22.21
N THR A 413 30.83 21.92 21.12
CA THR A 413 31.79 20.82 20.98
C THR A 413 33.22 21.35 21.03
N GLU A 414 34.21 20.47 20.96
CA GLU A 414 35.62 20.84 20.75
C GLU A 414 35.91 21.36 19.33
N LEU A 415 34.91 21.33 18.43
CA LEU A 415 35.03 21.80 17.06
C LEU A 415 35.08 23.33 17.02
N LYS A 416 35.91 23.83 16.11
CA LYS A 416 36.06 25.25 15.82
C LYS A 416 35.93 25.47 14.31
N THR A 417 35.25 26.54 13.92
CA THR A 417 34.93 26.82 12.52
C THR A 417 35.40 28.19 12.08
N LEU A 418 35.69 28.32 10.79
CA LEU A 418 35.96 29.61 10.14
C LEU A 418 35.59 29.52 8.66
N LEU A 419 34.88 30.52 8.15
CA LEU A 419 34.60 30.64 6.73
C LEU A 419 35.68 31.50 6.06
N VAL A 420 36.33 30.96 5.02
CA VAL A 420 37.44 31.60 4.30
C VAL A 420 37.03 31.86 2.86
N ASN A 421 36.86 33.14 2.50
CA ASN A 421 36.38 33.54 1.17
C ASN A 421 37.41 33.31 0.05
N ASN A 422 38.70 33.47 0.36
CA ASN A 422 39.80 33.31 -0.59
C ASN A 422 40.83 32.35 0.03
N PRO A 423 40.65 31.03 -0.14
CA PRO A 423 41.52 30.06 0.48
C PRO A 423 42.91 30.11 -0.16
N PRO A 424 44.00 30.15 0.63
CA PRO A 424 45.35 30.05 0.10
C PRO A 424 45.64 28.61 -0.36
N ALA A 425 46.72 28.41 -1.14
CA ALA A 425 47.21 27.07 -1.49
C ALA A 425 47.75 26.28 -0.27
N ALA A 426 48.15 27.00 0.78
CA ALA A 426 48.55 26.43 2.06
C ALA A 426 48.00 27.30 3.19
N LEU A 427 47.39 26.68 4.20
CA LEU A 427 46.87 27.36 5.39
C LEU A 427 47.61 26.89 6.62
N SER A 428 47.83 27.77 7.60
CA SER A 428 48.41 27.37 8.88
C SER A 428 47.39 27.45 10.02
N LEU A 429 47.28 26.38 10.81
CA LEU A 429 46.56 26.40 12.08
C LEU A 429 47.55 26.39 13.23
N GLN A 430 47.41 27.35 14.13
CA GLN A 430 48.16 27.42 15.37
C GLN A 430 47.26 27.03 16.54
N LEU A 431 47.76 26.17 17.42
CA LEU A 431 47.14 25.85 18.70
C LEU A 431 47.69 26.75 19.81
N GLY A 432 46.79 27.41 20.54
CA GLY A 432 47.13 28.35 21.61
C GLY A 432 47.58 29.71 21.09
N ASP A 433 47.63 30.69 21.98
CA ASP A 433 48.01 32.08 21.70
C ASP A 433 49.53 32.33 21.82
N ASP A 434 50.34 31.27 21.96
CA ASP A 434 51.79 31.35 22.11
C ASP A 434 52.42 32.14 20.93
N GLN A 435 52.98 33.31 21.20
CA GLN A 435 53.59 34.17 20.17
C GLN A 435 55.07 33.85 19.94
N THR A 436 55.75 33.31 20.95
CA THR A 436 57.06 32.66 20.91
C THR A 436 57.32 32.06 22.29
N PRO A 437 58.06 30.94 22.41
CA PRO A 437 58.90 30.39 21.34
C PRO A 437 58.58 28.95 20.88
N LEU A 438 57.68 28.22 21.55
CA LEU A 438 57.08 26.99 20.99
C LEU A 438 55.67 27.32 20.50
N GLN A 439 55.49 27.34 19.18
CA GLN A 439 54.17 27.46 18.56
C GLN A 439 53.80 26.11 17.97
N LEU A 440 52.65 25.57 18.36
CA LEU A 440 52.14 24.33 17.79
C LEU A 440 51.37 24.67 16.51
N VAL A 441 52.12 24.85 15.42
CA VAL A 441 51.61 25.23 14.10
C VAL A 441 51.63 24.04 13.16
N ARG A 442 50.56 23.87 12.39
CA ARG A 442 50.50 22.92 11.28
C ARG A 442 50.06 23.62 10.02
N THR A 443 50.76 23.33 8.93
CA THR A 443 50.41 23.81 7.60
C THR A 443 49.71 22.71 6.82
N PHE A 444 48.56 23.01 6.24
CA PHE A 444 47.77 22.10 5.43
C PHE A 444 47.73 22.61 3.99
N ARG A 445 47.94 21.71 3.03
CA ARG A 445 47.85 22.03 1.60
C ARG A 445 46.40 21.93 1.14
N LEU A 446 45.95 22.96 0.43
CA LEU A 446 44.59 23.09 -0.06
C LEU A 446 44.61 23.21 -1.59
N GLU A 447 43.67 22.55 -2.26
CA GLU A 447 43.49 22.71 -3.70
C GLU A 447 42.00 22.82 -4.04
N GLY A 448 41.63 24.00 -4.57
CA GLY A 448 40.28 24.25 -5.07
C GLY A 448 40.16 23.77 -6.51
N ARG A 449 39.25 22.83 -6.77
CA ARG A 449 39.05 22.23 -8.09
C ARG A 449 37.70 22.60 -8.68
N ALA A 450 37.69 23.08 -9.92
CA ALA A 450 36.48 23.53 -10.60
C ALA A 450 35.62 22.36 -11.13
N ASP A 451 36.21 21.17 -11.25
CA ASP A 451 35.49 19.97 -11.69
C ASP A 451 34.81 19.21 -10.53
N LEU A 452 35.08 19.56 -9.27
CA LEU A 452 34.40 18.95 -8.12
C LEU A 452 33.00 19.53 -7.93
N PRO A 453 31.98 18.70 -7.61
CA PRO A 453 30.61 19.17 -7.44
C PRO A 453 30.40 19.95 -6.16
N HIS A 454 29.47 20.89 -6.18
CA HIS A 454 29.02 21.63 -4.99
C HIS A 454 27.94 20.87 -4.22
N ALA A 455 27.96 20.99 -2.89
CA ALA A 455 26.90 20.46 -2.05
C ALA A 455 25.59 21.24 -2.27
N GLU A 456 24.51 20.51 -2.47
CA GLU A 456 23.15 21.01 -2.64
C GLU A 456 22.29 20.57 -1.45
N VAL A 457 21.57 21.52 -0.85
CA VAL A 457 20.59 21.22 0.19
C VAL A 457 19.23 20.98 -0.47
N PHE A 458 18.70 19.77 -0.29
CA PHE A 458 17.41 19.36 -0.84
C PHE A 458 16.27 19.63 0.13
N SER A 459 16.51 19.56 1.44
CA SER A 459 15.52 19.86 2.47
C SER A 459 16.19 20.24 3.80
N PRO A 460 15.69 21.23 4.55
CA PRO A 460 14.71 22.23 4.13
C PRO A 460 15.29 23.14 3.04
N ASN A 461 14.44 23.70 2.20
CA ASN A 461 14.86 24.58 1.10
C ASN A 461 13.89 25.75 0.92
N ALA A 462 14.20 26.69 0.02
CA ALA A 462 13.38 27.88 -0.21
C ALA A 462 11.94 27.59 -0.71
N SER A 463 11.68 26.38 -1.26
CA SER A 463 10.37 25.95 -1.75
C SER A 463 9.55 25.16 -0.73
N GLY A 464 10.14 24.76 0.40
CA GLY A 464 9.43 24.01 1.44
C GLY A 464 10.25 23.83 2.73
N GLU A 465 9.56 23.93 3.86
CA GLU A 465 10.12 23.78 5.21
C GLU A 465 10.64 22.35 5.52
N GLY A 466 10.38 21.38 4.64
CA GLY A 466 10.87 20.00 4.85
C GLY A 466 10.23 19.30 6.04
N LEU A 467 9.06 19.74 6.52
CA LEU A 467 8.40 19.15 7.68
C LEU A 467 7.54 17.97 7.28
N LEU A 468 7.74 16.86 7.98
CA LEU A 468 6.95 15.65 7.88
C LEU A 468 5.64 15.79 8.67
N PRO A 469 4.59 15.00 8.34
CA PRO A 469 3.28 15.09 9.01
C PRO A 469 3.30 14.83 10.53
N ASP A 470 4.32 14.15 11.03
CA ASP A 470 4.55 13.87 12.45
C ASP A 470 5.30 15.00 13.18
N GLY A 471 5.67 16.07 12.47
CA GLY A 471 6.36 17.25 13.01
C GLY A 471 7.89 17.16 12.96
N HIS A 472 8.45 16.07 12.46
CA HIS A 472 9.89 15.95 12.24
C HIS A 472 10.33 16.78 11.03
N ALA A 473 11.54 17.32 11.07
CA ALA A 473 12.17 17.95 9.91
C ALA A 473 12.99 16.91 9.14
N GLN A 474 12.72 16.82 7.85
CA GLN A 474 13.49 16.07 6.87
C GLN A 474 14.72 16.90 6.47
N LEU A 475 15.89 16.44 6.91
CA LEU A 475 17.19 17.02 6.61
C LEU A 475 17.81 16.26 5.43
N GLU A 476 17.96 16.90 4.28
CA GLU A 476 18.50 16.28 3.08
C GLU A 476 19.55 17.14 2.38
N VAL A 477 20.70 16.54 2.10
CA VAL A 477 21.82 17.17 1.41
C VAL A 477 22.52 16.15 0.52
N GLY A 478 23.17 16.61 -0.55
CA GLY A 478 23.96 15.74 -1.41
C GLY A 478 24.62 16.49 -2.55
N PHE A 479 24.87 15.79 -3.65
CA PHE A 479 25.37 16.38 -4.89
C PHE A 479 24.32 16.22 -5.99
N GLY A 480 24.00 17.32 -6.68
CA GLY A 480 22.96 17.40 -7.71
C GLY A 480 23.10 16.36 -8.84
N GLY A 481 22.01 16.10 -9.58
CA GLY A 481 21.91 15.02 -10.59
C GLY A 481 22.90 15.15 -11.76
N GLY A 482 23.52 14.03 -12.17
CA GLY A 482 24.40 13.94 -13.34
C GLY A 482 25.91 13.85 -13.06
N ILE A 483 26.31 13.90 -11.78
CA ILE A 483 27.72 13.81 -11.36
C ILE A 483 27.95 12.47 -10.64
N GLU A 484 28.96 11.72 -11.05
CA GLU A 484 29.34 10.46 -10.39
C GLU A 484 30.27 10.78 -9.20
N VAL A 485 29.84 10.35 -8.02
CA VAL A 485 30.60 10.40 -6.77
C VAL A 485 30.38 9.09 -6.03
N SER A 486 31.37 8.66 -5.25
CA SER A 486 31.29 7.48 -4.37
C SER A 486 31.58 7.87 -2.92
N ASP A 487 31.36 6.93 -1.99
CA ASP A 487 31.65 7.08 -0.56
C ASP A 487 31.06 8.36 0.06
N LEU A 488 29.82 8.66 -0.33
CA LEU A 488 29.10 9.82 0.15
C LEU A 488 28.86 9.71 1.67
N ALA A 489 29.26 10.74 2.40
CA ALA A 489 29.00 10.90 3.82
C ALA A 489 28.57 12.34 4.11
N ALA A 490 27.57 12.53 4.96
CA ALA A 490 27.15 13.87 5.36
C ALA A 490 26.83 13.95 6.85
N SER A 491 26.91 15.17 7.39
CA SER A 491 26.50 15.47 8.76
C SER A 491 25.77 16.80 8.82
N ALA A 492 24.74 16.88 9.66
CA ALA A 492 23.95 18.08 9.89
C ALA A 492 24.19 18.58 11.31
N PHE A 493 24.31 19.90 11.43
CA PHE A 493 24.42 20.62 12.69
C PHE A 493 23.31 21.66 12.70
N VAL A 494 22.36 21.51 13.62
CA VAL A 494 21.22 22.40 13.75
C VAL A 494 21.40 23.29 14.97
N THR A 495 21.43 24.57 14.69
CA THR A 495 21.62 25.65 15.64
C THR A 495 20.32 26.42 15.78
N ASP A 496 19.83 26.60 17.00
CA ASP A 496 18.66 27.42 17.31
C ASP A 496 19.09 28.89 17.45
N GLU A 497 18.55 29.73 16.57
CA GLU A 497 18.85 31.18 16.47
C GLU A 497 17.69 32.05 16.98
N SER A 498 16.66 31.46 17.61
CA SER A 498 15.42 32.15 17.96
C SER A 498 15.59 33.34 18.92
N ASP A 499 16.60 33.29 19.80
CA ASP A 499 16.86 34.28 20.84
C ASP A 499 18.23 34.96 20.68
N ASP A 500 18.88 34.85 19.51
CA ASP A 500 20.27 35.28 19.32
C ASP A 500 20.47 36.27 18.17
N ASP A 501 20.43 37.56 18.51
CA ASP A 501 20.74 38.66 17.59
C ASP A 501 22.21 38.66 17.11
N GLU A 502 23.13 37.95 17.81
CA GLU A 502 24.55 37.83 17.44
C GLU A 502 24.85 36.60 16.56
N GLY A 503 23.87 35.73 16.29
CA GLY A 503 24.03 34.55 15.41
C GLY A 503 24.96 33.46 15.95
N ARG A 504 25.13 33.39 17.27
CA ARG A 504 25.90 32.34 18.00
C ARG A 504 24.97 31.29 18.60
N GLY A 505 23.90 30.96 17.88
CA GLY A 505 22.79 30.17 18.39
C GLY A 505 23.24 28.87 19.08
N ARG A 506 22.36 28.30 19.90
CA ARG A 506 22.68 27.08 20.64
C ARG A 506 22.53 25.87 19.71
N LEU A 507 23.53 25.01 19.62
CA LEU A 507 23.34 23.70 18.96
C LEU A 507 22.28 22.90 19.73
N VAL A 508 21.25 22.50 19.02
CA VAL A 508 20.13 21.71 19.56
C VAL A 508 20.08 20.31 18.96
N TYR A 509 20.71 20.09 17.81
CA TYR A 509 20.74 18.79 17.16
C TYR A 509 22.00 18.60 16.31
N GLN A 510 22.59 17.42 16.35
CA GLN A 510 23.70 17.01 15.50
C GLN A 510 23.52 15.53 15.14
N SER A 511 23.67 15.20 13.86
CA SER A 511 23.53 13.82 13.40
C SER A 511 24.39 13.53 12.16
N ALA A 512 24.86 12.29 12.06
CA ALA A 512 25.39 11.74 10.82
C ALA A 512 24.20 11.26 9.97
N LEU A 513 24.10 11.74 8.74
CA LEU A 513 22.95 11.42 7.88
C LEU A 513 23.12 10.03 7.25
N THR A 514 22.00 9.37 6.98
CA THR A 514 21.99 8.11 6.25
C THR A 514 22.13 8.38 4.75
N CYS A 515 23.23 7.96 4.15
CA CYS A 515 23.55 8.26 2.74
C CYS A 515 23.18 7.11 1.80
N GLY A 516 22.44 7.45 0.74
CA GLY A 516 22.34 6.64 -0.47
C GLY A 516 23.46 6.97 -1.47
N GLU A 517 23.25 6.67 -2.75
CA GLU A 517 24.26 6.92 -3.79
C GLU A 517 24.56 8.42 -4.02
N ARG A 518 23.59 9.32 -3.76
CA ARG A 518 23.70 10.75 -4.12
C ARG A 518 23.23 11.73 -3.05
N ILE A 519 22.34 11.27 -2.17
CA ILE A 519 21.66 12.09 -1.17
C ILE A 519 21.79 11.41 0.18
N CYS A 520 22.04 12.21 1.20
CA CYS A 520 21.97 11.80 2.59
C CYS A 520 20.76 12.42 3.25
N ARG A 521 20.09 11.62 4.10
CA ARG A 521 18.84 11.99 4.76
C ARG A 521 18.89 11.70 6.26
N ASP A 522 18.24 12.55 7.04
CA ASP A 522 17.86 12.30 8.43
C ASP A 522 16.49 12.92 8.74
N ASP A 523 15.63 12.17 9.43
CA ASP A 523 14.26 12.58 9.77
C ASP A 523 14.06 12.63 11.30
N ASN A 524 15.11 12.61 12.10
CA ASN A 524 14.99 12.46 13.55
C ASN A 524 14.90 13.81 14.29
N PHE A 525 15.25 14.91 13.62
CA PHE A 525 15.18 16.23 14.24
C PHE A 525 13.73 16.69 14.39
N VAL A 526 13.30 16.99 15.63
CA VAL A 526 11.99 17.57 15.93
C VAL A 526 12.18 19.05 16.29
N PRO A 527 11.96 19.97 15.34
CA PRO A 527 11.99 21.39 15.65
C PRO A 527 10.79 21.78 16.52
N ALA A 528 11.02 22.63 17.52
CA ALA A 528 9.95 23.34 18.21
C ALA A 528 9.36 24.44 17.33
N ASP A 529 8.04 24.58 17.34
CA ASP A 529 7.32 25.63 16.64
C ASP A 529 7.66 27.03 17.19
N GLY A 530 7.47 28.07 16.38
CA GLY A 530 7.80 29.46 16.76
C GLY A 530 9.30 29.76 16.87
N ARG A 531 10.17 28.86 16.38
CA ARG A 531 11.64 28.98 16.44
C ARG A 531 12.25 29.10 15.05
N SER A 532 13.44 29.71 15.00
CA SER A 532 14.29 29.75 13.82
C SER A 532 15.53 28.89 14.03
N TYR A 533 15.82 28.04 13.06
CA TYR A 533 17.00 27.18 13.07
C TYR A 533 17.88 27.43 11.86
N LYS A 534 19.19 27.46 12.10
CA LYS A 534 20.22 27.41 11.08
C LYS A 534 20.80 26.01 11.01
N ILE A 535 20.85 25.44 9.81
CA ILE A 535 21.29 24.08 9.57
C ILE A 535 22.54 24.12 8.70
N LEU A 536 23.66 23.69 9.26
CA LEU A 536 24.91 23.53 8.53
C LEU A 536 25.10 22.07 8.15
N TYR A 537 25.27 21.81 6.86
CA TYR A 537 25.61 20.51 6.31
C TYR A 537 27.08 20.46 5.94
N VAL A 538 27.75 19.37 6.29
CA VAL A 538 29.11 19.05 5.83
C VAL A 538 29.03 17.75 5.06
N VAL A 539 29.43 17.77 3.79
CA VAL A 539 29.27 16.65 2.86
C VAL A 539 30.64 16.26 2.33
N GLN A 540 30.95 14.98 2.32
CA GLN A 540 32.18 14.40 1.82
C GLN A 540 31.86 13.35 0.77
N ALA A 541 32.72 13.23 -0.24
CA ALA A 541 32.64 12.18 -1.23
C ALA A 541 34.00 11.95 -1.90
N VAL A 542 34.05 10.93 -2.74
CA VAL A 542 35.18 10.61 -3.62
C VAL A 542 34.75 10.79 -5.07
N LYS A 543 35.56 11.49 -5.85
CA LYS A 543 35.40 11.64 -7.31
C LYS A 543 36.74 11.38 -7.99
N ASP A 544 36.79 10.50 -8.99
CA ASP A 544 38.02 10.15 -9.71
C ASP A 544 39.18 9.75 -8.77
N GLY A 545 38.86 9.02 -7.68
CA GLY A 545 39.82 8.61 -6.64
C GLY A 545 40.22 9.72 -5.66
N ILE A 546 39.68 10.93 -5.79
CA ILE A 546 39.99 12.09 -4.94
C ILE A 546 38.90 12.27 -3.90
N ARG A 547 39.28 12.14 -2.63
CA ARG A 547 38.41 12.51 -1.52
C ARG A 547 38.36 14.03 -1.35
N PHE A 548 37.16 14.58 -1.29
CA PHE A 548 36.90 16.00 -1.11
C PHE A 548 35.71 16.21 -0.18
N SER A 549 35.45 17.48 0.16
CA SER A 549 34.23 17.87 0.86
C SER A 549 33.74 19.22 0.40
N ASP A 550 32.45 19.44 0.57
CA ASP A 550 31.83 20.76 0.52
C ASP A 550 30.85 20.90 1.69
N TRP A 551 30.25 22.07 1.81
CA TRP A 551 29.29 22.36 2.86
C TRP A 551 28.04 23.00 2.26
N GLY A 552 26.90 22.85 2.93
CA GLY A 552 25.62 23.47 2.59
C GLY A 552 25.05 24.18 3.81
N GLU A 553 24.22 25.18 3.59
CA GLU A 553 23.52 25.87 4.68
C GLU A 553 22.06 26.06 4.28
N ALA A 554 21.17 25.86 5.25
CA ALA A 554 19.76 26.17 5.12
C ALA A 554 19.23 26.78 6.42
N THR A 555 18.12 27.51 6.30
CA THR A 555 17.37 28.01 7.43
C THR A 555 16.01 27.33 7.49
N LEU A 556 15.53 27.09 8.70
CA LEU A 556 14.21 26.54 8.99
C LEU A 556 13.52 27.47 9.98
N GLU A 557 12.60 28.28 9.49
CA GLU A 557 11.81 29.19 10.31
C GLU A 557 10.41 28.59 10.50
N LEU A 558 10.07 28.23 11.73
CA LEU A 558 8.74 27.70 12.06
C LEU A 558 7.87 28.79 12.63
N LYS A 559 6.72 29.01 12.00
CA LYS A 559 5.66 29.83 12.60
C LYS A 559 5.15 29.16 13.90
N PRO A 560 4.60 29.96 14.83
CA PRO A 560 3.77 29.43 15.91
C PRO A 560 2.71 28.47 15.38
N ALA A 561 2.49 27.34 16.05
CA ALA A 561 1.54 26.34 15.60
C ALA A 561 0.64 25.79 16.72
N VAL A 562 -0.57 25.38 16.34
CA VAL A 562 -1.47 24.52 17.13
C VAL A 562 -1.30 23.09 16.64
N GLN A 563 -0.93 22.19 17.55
CA GLN A 563 -0.82 20.77 17.24
C GLN A 563 -2.15 20.08 17.53
N VAL A 564 -2.71 19.43 16.50
CA VAL A 564 -3.95 18.66 16.56
C VAL A 564 -3.60 17.19 16.36
N ARG A 565 -3.70 16.38 17.43
CA ARG A 565 -3.35 14.96 17.44
C ARG A 565 -4.58 14.09 17.71
N GLY A 566 -4.50 12.81 17.34
CA GLY A 566 -5.59 11.84 17.54
C GLY A 566 -6.59 11.73 16.39
N LEU A 567 -6.46 12.57 15.36
CA LEU A 567 -7.28 12.50 14.14
C LEU A 567 -6.52 11.81 12.99
N PRO A 568 -7.18 10.94 12.21
CA PRO A 568 -6.61 10.40 10.97
C PRO A 568 -6.50 11.49 9.88
N SER A 569 -5.67 11.25 8.86
CA SER A 569 -5.47 12.17 7.72
C SER A 569 -6.71 12.33 6.83
N GLN A 570 -7.65 11.38 6.88
CA GLN A 570 -8.97 11.45 6.28
C GLN A 570 -10.00 10.91 7.28
N LEU A 571 -11.09 11.65 7.47
CA LEU A 571 -12.16 11.27 8.41
C LEU A 571 -13.33 10.62 7.66
N ASP A 572 -13.57 9.35 7.96
CA ASP A 572 -14.82 8.67 7.58
C ASP A 572 -15.85 8.90 8.69
N LEU A 573 -16.87 9.72 8.42
CA LEU A 573 -17.88 10.06 9.42
C LEU A 573 -18.73 8.85 9.84
N ALA A 574 -18.74 7.75 9.08
CA ALA A 574 -19.42 6.52 9.47
C ALA A 574 -18.68 5.78 10.60
N GLN A 575 -17.40 6.06 10.80
CA GLN A 575 -16.56 5.48 11.86
C GLN A 575 -16.46 6.38 13.10
N MET A 576 -17.26 7.44 13.17
CA MET A 576 -17.28 8.33 14.33
C MET A 576 -17.71 7.58 15.60
N PRO A 577 -16.92 7.62 16.69
CA PRO A 577 -17.34 7.06 17.97
C PRO A 577 -18.61 7.75 18.50
N PRO A 578 -19.43 7.11 19.35
CA PRO A 578 -20.65 7.72 19.91
C PRO A 578 -20.42 9.04 20.66
N GLY A 579 -19.21 9.23 21.19
CA GLY A 579 -18.80 10.47 21.86
C GLY A 579 -18.22 11.54 20.93
N GLY A 580 -17.88 11.22 19.68
CA GLY A 580 -17.00 12.01 18.81
C GLY A 580 -15.55 11.49 18.84
N TRP A 581 -14.69 12.00 17.95
CA TRP A 581 -13.27 11.66 17.96
C TRP A 581 -12.54 12.40 19.08
N PRO A 582 -11.72 11.72 19.90
CA PRO A 582 -10.85 12.39 20.86
C PRO A 582 -9.76 13.15 20.08
N VAL A 583 -9.59 14.42 20.40
CA VAL A 583 -8.58 15.29 19.79
C VAL A 583 -7.69 15.83 20.89
N GLU A 584 -6.39 15.67 20.74
CA GLU A 584 -5.41 16.29 21.63
C GLU A 584 -4.94 17.60 21.03
N LEU A 585 -5.11 18.69 21.78
CA LEU A 585 -4.68 20.03 21.41
C LEU A 585 -3.48 20.43 22.27
N ALA A 586 -2.44 20.96 21.62
CA ALA A 586 -1.28 21.53 22.30
C ALA A 586 -0.84 22.82 21.59
N SER A 587 -0.35 23.78 22.37
CA SER A 587 0.35 24.96 21.85
C SER A 587 1.83 24.64 21.61
N GLY A 588 2.33 24.96 20.42
CA GLY A 588 3.74 24.95 20.10
C GLY A 588 4.43 26.31 20.32
N THR A 589 3.78 27.28 20.95
CA THR A 589 4.28 28.66 21.06
C THR A 589 4.18 29.22 22.48
N THR A 590 5.00 30.24 22.76
CA THR A 590 4.94 31.06 23.97
C THR A 590 3.87 32.16 23.90
N GLU A 591 3.36 32.49 22.71
CA GLU A 591 2.23 33.41 22.59
C GLU A 591 0.92 32.71 22.97
N PRO A 592 0.05 33.33 23.78
CA PRO A 592 -1.22 32.74 24.18
C PRO A 592 -2.16 32.62 22.97
N ILE A 593 -2.47 31.37 22.61
CA ILE A 593 -3.52 31.03 21.64
C ILE A 593 -4.85 31.00 22.41
N GLY A 594 -5.90 31.64 21.85
CA GLY A 594 -7.24 31.63 22.40
C GLY A 594 -7.91 30.28 22.19
N SER A 595 -8.72 30.14 21.15
CA SER A 595 -9.43 28.90 20.84
C SER A 595 -9.14 28.36 19.45
N LEU A 596 -9.26 27.04 19.28
CA LEU A 596 -9.29 26.37 17.99
C LEU A 596 -10.74 26.06 17.61
N ILE A 597 -11.18 26.60 16.48
CA ILE A 597 -12.53 26.48 15.96
C ILE A 597 -12.50 25.60 14.70
N ALA A 598 -13.43 24.65 14.59
CA ALA A 598 -13.60 23.85 13.39
C ALA A 598 -14.93 24.16 12.70
N THR A 599 -14.94 24.17 11.37
CA THR A 599 -16.13 24.35 10.54
C THR A 599 -16.19 23.24 9.49
N LEU A 600 -17.38 22.72 9.20
CA LEU A 600 -17.59 21.64 8.23
C LEU A 600 -18.34 22.17 7.00
N ASP A 601 -17.78 21.98 5.81
CA ASP A 601 -18.52 22.04 4.54
C ASP A 601 -18.68 20.61 4.02
N LEU A 602 -19.90 20.08 4.05
CA LEU A 602 -20.24 18.72 3.61
C LEU A 602 -21.25 18.79 2.48
N ARG A 603 -20.94 18.14 1.36
CA ARG A 603 -21.76 18.17 0.15
C ARG A 603 -22.01 16.80 -0.42
N ARG A 604 -23.14 16.64 -1.08
CA ARG A 604 -23.51 15.42 -1.79
C ARG A 604 -22.71 15.33 -3.09
N THR A 605 -22.04 14.21 -3.34
CA THR A 605 -21.05 14.08 -4.42
C THR A 605 -21.64 14.10 -5.84
N ASP A 606 -22.88 13.66 -6.01
CA ASP A 606 -23.58 13.58 -7.31
C ASP A 606 -24.29 14.88 -7.70
N SER A 607 -24.75 15.68 -6.73
CA SER A 607 -25.51 16.91 -6.97
C SER A 607 -24.81 18.22 -6.53
N ASP A 608 -23.69 18.13 -5.82
CA ASP A 608 -23.00 19.26 -5.16
C ASP A 608 -23.91 20.06 -4.20
N GLU A 609 -25.01 19.45 -3.75
CA GLU A 609 -25.93 20.07 -2.79
C GLU A 609 -25.34 20.03 -1.37
N PRO A 610 -25.40 21.14 -0.60
CA PRO A 610 -24.94 21.16 0.79
C PRO A 610 -25.83 20.24 1.63
N ALA A 611 -25.22 19.52 2.57
CA ALA A 611 -25.88 18.60 3.49
C ALA A 611 -26.64 19.39 4.58
N PRO A 612 -27.97 19.60 4.48
CA PRO A 612 -28.68 20.50 5.39
C PRO A 612 -28.89 19.81 6.74
N GLY A 613 -28.72 20.56 7.84
CA GLY A 613 -28.95 20.05 9.20
C GLY A 613 -27.74 19.34 9.83
N VAL A 614 -26.63 19.20 9.11
CA VAL A 614 -25.36 18.72 9.66
C VAL A 614 -24.60 19.89 10.30
N ALA A 615 -24.16 19.72 11.53
CA ALA A 615 -23.37 20.73 12.24
C ALA A 615 -22.14 20.09 12.90
N LEU A 616 -21.01 20.78 12.81
CA LEU A 616 -19.79 20.45 13.54
C LEU A 616 -19.72 21.35 14.77
N ASN A 617 -19.58 20.75 15.96
CA ASN A 617 -19.39 21.49 17.20
C ASN A 617 -17.97 21.25 17.72
N PHE A 618 -17.10 22.25 17.54
CA PHE A 618 -15.74 22.24 18.05
C PHE A 618 -15.21 23.67 18.20
N ASP A 619 -15.20 24.15 19.44
CA ASP A 619 -14.60 25.42 19.86
C ASP A 619 -13.99 25.18 21.24
N HIS A 620 -12.66 25.09 21.28
CA HIS A 620 -11.93 24.72 22.49
C HIS A 620 -10.71 25.60 22.68
N ASP A 621 -10.50 26.04 23.92
CA ASP A 621 -9.32 26.81 24.30
C ASP A 621 -8.06 25.97 24.11
N VAL A 622 -7.04 26.56 23.47
CA VAL A 622 -5.74 25.92 23.30
C VAL A 622 -4.91 26.20 24.54
N PRO A 623 -4.39 25.16 25.23
CA PRO A 623 -3.65 25.37 26.46
C PRO A 623 -2.31 26.04 26.17
N GLU A 624 -1.93 27.04 26.99
CA GLU A 624 -0.62 27.70 26.89
C GLU A 624 0.53 26.73 27.16
N THR A 625 0.30 25.71 28.00
CA THR A 625 1.27 24.63 28.28
C THR A 625 0.57 23.28 28.42
N GLY A 626 1.22 22.21 27.95
CA GLY A 626 0.69 20.85 28.04
C GLY A 626 -0.27 20.48 26.91
N VAL A 627 -1.02 19.41 27.13
CA VAL A 627 -1.99 18.86 26.17
C VAL A 627 -3.37 18.88 26.83
N VAL A 628 -4.38 19.36 26.11
CA VAL A 628 -5.79 19.21 26.51
C VAL A 628 -6.48 18.25 25.56
N THR A 629 -7.32 17.37 26.09
CA THR A 629 -8.16 16.49 25.28
C THR A 629 -9.51 17.18 25.04
N ALA A 630 -9.82 17.43 23.78
CA ALA A 630 -11.08 17.92 23.26
C ALA A 630 -11.81 16.79 22.52
N THR A 631 -13.04 17.05 22.07
CA THR A 631 -13.83 16.05 21.33
C THR A 631 -14.45 16.69 20.10
N LEU A 632 -14.09 16.17 18.92
CA LEU A 632 -14.63 16.60 17.64
C LEU A 632 -15.84 15.75 17.29
N ARG A 633 -17.02 16.38 17.19
CA ARG A 633 -18.28 15.69 16.96
C ARG A 633 -19.12 16.38 15.89
N VAL A 634 -19.64 15.57 14.97
CA VAL A 634 -20.56 15.99 13.91
C VAL A 634 -21.96 15.48 14.24
N ASP A 635 -22.92 16.38 14.37
CA ASP A 635 -24.32 16.06 14.64
C ASP A 635 -25.17 16.18 13.36
N GLY A 636 -26.31 15.47 13.31
CA GLY A 636 -27.28 15.54 12.22
C GLY A 636 -27.02 14.61 11.03
N LEU A 637 -26.02 13.72 11.11
CA LEU A 637 -25.70 12.75 10.04
C LEU A 637 -26.83 11.76 9.76
N ASP A 638 -27.67 11.47 10.75
CA ASP A 638 -28.83 10.57 10.67
C ASP A 638 -30.01 11.17 9.87
N THR A 639 -29.99 12.49 9.63
CA THR A 639 -31.03 13.20 8.86
C THR A 639 -30.73 13.26 7.36
N LEU A 640 -29.56 12.78 6.94
CA LEU A 640 -29.12 12.81 5.55
C LEU A 640 -29.85 11.80 4.67
N ARG A 641 -30.03 12.17 3.40
CA ARG A 641 -30.60 11.27 2.39
C ARG A 641 -29.58 10.20 2.01
N PRO A 642 -30.01 9.01 1.55
CA PRO A 642 -29.11 8.02 1.00
C PRO A 642 -28.22 8.58 -0.12
N GLY A 643 -26.91 8.32 -0.07
CA GLY A 643 -25.95 8.91 -1.00
C GLY A 643 -24.52 8.94 -0.46
N GLU A 644 -23.61 9.42 -1.31
CA GLU A 644 -22.20 9.66 -0.96
C GLU A 644 -21.97 11.16 -0.75
N TYR A 645 -21.35 11.49 0.37
CA TYR A 645 -21.02 12.84 0.78
C TYR A 645 -19.52 13.00 0.95
N ALA A 646 -18.99 14.13 0.47
CA ALA A 646 -17.60 14.50 0.62
C ALA A 646 -17.50 15.98 1.00
N GLY A 647 -16.43 16.33 1.71
CA GLY A 647 -16.28 17.67 2.23
C GLY A 647 -14.95 17.90 2.93
N GLU A 648 -14.86 19.02 3.61
CA GLU A 648 -13.67 19.41 4.38
C GLU A 648 -14.06 20.01 5.73
N ILE A 649 -13.30 19.68 6.77
CA ILE A 649 -13.30 20.39 8.05
C ILE A 649 -12.18 21.41 8.02
N ALA A 650 -12.53 22.69 8.01
CA ALA A 650 -11.58 23.80 8.11
C ALA A 650 -11.38 24.21 9.58
N LEU A 651 -10.13 24.21 10.02
CA LEU A 651 -9.68 24.60 11.36
C LEU A 651 -9.13 26.03 11.33
N ARG A 652 -9.43 26.81 12.37
CA ARG A 652 -8.93 28.19 12.53
C ARG A 652 -8.64 28.48 13.99
N ALA A 653 -7.50 29.10 14.26
CA ALA A 653 -7.16 29.54 15.60
C ALA A 653 -7.55 31.01 15.82
N THR A 654 -7.94 31.33 17.05
CA THR A 654 -8.23 32.69 17.50
C THR A 654 -7.26 33.09 18.61
N ARG A 655 -7.13 34.40 18.83
CA ARG A 655 -6.48 34.98 20.01
C ARG A 655 -7.44 34.94 21.20
N PRO A 656 -6.96 35.15 22.44
CA PRO A 656 -7.82 35.26 23.62
C PRO A 656 -8.87 36.39 23.54
N ASP A 657 -8.70 37.36 22.64
CA ASP A 657 -9.67 38.43 22.36
C ASP A 657 -10.72 38.05 21.29
N GLY A 658 -10.71 36.80 20.80
CA GLY A 658 -11.62 36.26 19.80
C GLY A 658 -11.31 36.62 18.35
N ARG A 659 -10.20 37.33 18.09
CA ARG A 659 -9.81 37.68 16.70
C ARG A 659 -9.05 36.53 16.03
N PRO A 660 -9.15 36.35 14.71
CA PRO A 660 -8.34 35.37 13.99
C PRO A 660 -6.84 35.56 14.25
N MET A 661 -6.13 34.46 14.49
CA MET A 661 -4.68 34.44 14.65
C MET A 661 -4.04 33.73 13.45
N ASP A 662 -2.97 34.31 12.90
CA ASP A 662 -2.19 33.65 11.86
C ASP A 662 -1.17 32.70 12.52
N VAL A 663 -1.59 31.46 12.73
CA VAL A 663 -0.76 30.36 13.24
C VAL A 663 -0.90 29.15 12.33
N ALA A 664 0.15 28.34 12.24
CA ALA A 664 0.07 27.06 11.55
C ALA A 664 -0.83 26.09 12.35
N ILE A 665 -1.56 25.22 11.66
CA ILE A 665 -2.33 24.13 12.28
C ILE A 665 -1.77 22.84 11.71
N ARG A 666 -1.25 21.96 12.58
CA ARG A 666 -0.61 20.70 12.19
C ARG A 666 -1.52 19.51 12.53
N PRO A 667 -1.68 18.51 11.63
CA PRO A 667 -0.97 18.32 10.37
C PRO A 667 -1.47 19.22 9.21
N GLY A 668 -2.65 19.84 9.33
CA GLY A 668 -3.15 20.79 8.34
C GLY A 668 -4.36 21.58 8.85
N ALA A 669 -4.61 22.74 8.26
CA ALA A 669 -5.78 23.58 8.56
C ALA A 669 -7.07 23.09 7.88
N SER A 670 -7.01 22.08 7.01
CA SER A 670 -8.16 21.42 6.42
C SER A 670 -8.02 19.90 6.53
N LEU A 671 -9.11 19.22 6.89
CA LEU A 671 -9.20 17.77 6.98
C LEU A 671 -10.27 17.26 6.02
N PRO A 672 -9.93 16.40 5.04
CA PRO A 672 -10.91 15.84 4.14
C PRO A 672 -11.84 14.87 4.89
N VAL A 673 -13.14 14.97 4.61
CA VAL A 673 -14.17 14.11 5.19
C VAL A 673 -14.98 13.39 4.13
N THR A 674 -15.38 12.16 4.45
CA THR A 674 -16.27 11.35 3.62
C THR A 674 -17.35 10.71 4.46
N PHE A 675 -18.56 10.57 3.92
CA PHE A 675 -19.65 9.88 4.58
C PHE A 675 -20.56 9.20 3.57
N ARG A 676 -20.93 7.94 3.81
CA ARG A 676 -21.83 7.18 2.94
C ARG A 676 -23.07 6.75 3.70
N VAL A 677 -24.22 7.21 3.25
CA VAL A 677 -25.53 6.76 3.73
C VAL A 677 -26.01 5.64 2.82
N ALA A 678 -26.11 4.43 3.35
CA ALA A 678 -26.57 3.27 2.59
C ALA A 678 -28.03 3.44 2.13
N ARG A 679 -28.32 3.03 0.88
CA ARG A 679 -29.70 2.96 0.37
C ARG A 679 -30.42 1.76 0.98
N PRO A 680 -31.68 1.92 1.46
CA PRO A 680 -32.51 0.79 1.82
C PRO A 680 -32.76 -0.10 0.59
N LEU A 681 -32.62 -1.41 0.77
CA LEU A 681 -32.72 -2.41 -0.31
C LEU A 681 -33.81 -3.44 0.03
N ALA A 682 -34.66 -3.77 -0.94
CA ALA A 682 -35.57 -4.91 -0.89
C ALA A 682 -35.09 -6.05 -1.81
N LEU A 683 -34.94 -7.23 -1.24
CA LEU A 683 -34.56 -8.47 -1.90
C LEU A 683 -35.80 -9.35 -2.07
N ILE A 684 -36.15 -9.69 -3.31
CA ILE A 684 -37.27 -10.61 -3.61
C ILE A 684 -36.68 -12.01 -3.77
N ASP A 685 -36.99 -12.91 -2.84
CA ASP A 685 -36.41 -14.26 -2.77
C ASP A 685 -37.14 -15.25 -3.69
N SER A 686 -37.51 -14.81 -4.89
CA SER A 686 -38.13 -15.65 -5.91
C SER A 686 -37.63 -15.26 -7.29
N GLN A 687 -37.34 -16.25 -8.12
CA GLN A 687 -37.01 -16.07 -9.54
C GLN A 687 -38.24 -16.22 -10.46
N LEU A 688 -39.32 -16.81 -9.94
CA LEU A 688 -40.55 -17.11 -10.68
C LEU A 688 -41.78 -16.92 -9.79
N ALA A 689 -42.69 -16.06 -10.21
CA ALA A 689 -44.02 -15.93 -9.62
C ALA A 689 -44.98 -16.96 -10.25
N ASP A 690 -45.03 -18.17 -9.70
CA ASP A 690 -45.95 -19.22 -10.13
C ASP A 690 -47.29 -19.09 -9.41
N PHE A 691 -48.34 -18.71 -10.15
CA PHE A 691 -49.70 -18.61 -9.62
C PHE A 691 -50.40 -19.98 -9.60
N GLY A 692 -49.80 -21.05 -10.13
CA GLY A 692 -50.30 -22.42 -10.09
C GLY A 692 -51.12 -22.85 -11.31
N GLU A 693 -51.78 -24.00 -11.18
CA GLU A 693 -52.59 -24.63 -12.23
C GLU A 693 -54.09 -24.59 -11.88
N PHE A 694 -54.92 -24.24 -12.85
CA PHE A 694 -56.37 -24.13 -12.71
C PHE A 694 -57.09 -24.82 -13.86
N LEU A 695 -58.19 -25.49 -13.56
CA LEU A 695 -59.05 -26.09 -14.57
C LEU A 695 -59.89 -25.01 -15.26
N PHE A 696 -59.92 -25.00 -16.60
CA PHE A 696 -60.82 -24.13 -17.36
C PHE A 696 -62.29 -24.39 -16.99
N ASP A 697 -63.03 -23.31 -16.72
CA ASP A 697 -64.47 -23.35 -16.48
C ASP A 697 -65.19 -22.93 -17.76
N THR A 698 -66.09 -23.78 -18.24
CA THR A 698 -66.86 -23.54 -19.46
C THR A 698 -67.94 -22.48 -19.29
N SER A 699 -68.13 -21.92 -18.09
CA SER A 699 -69.08 -20.82 -17.88
C SER A 699 -68.63 -19.53 -18.58
N PRO A 700 -69.55 -18.75 -19.17
CA PRO A 700 -69.22 -17.48 -19.84
C PRO A 700 -68.64 -16.41 -18.89
N ASN A 701 -68.69 -16.65 -17.57
CA ASN A 701 -68.20 -15.76 -16.53
C ASN A 701 -66.85 -16.19 -15.93
N PHE A 702 -66.15 -17.18 -16.50
CA PHE A 702 -64.83 -17.56 -16.00
C PHE A 702 -63.89 -16.35 -15.98
N ARG A 703 -63.31 -16.06 -14.83
CA ARG A 703 -62.28 -15.04 -14.62
C ARG A 703 -61.19 -15.62 -13.75
N LEU A 704 -59.94 -15.35 -14.11
CA LEU A 704 -58.78 -15.63 -13.29
C LEU A 704 -58.75 -14.62 -12.14
N ASP A 705 -58.58 -15.09 -10.91
CA ASP A 705 -58.40 -14.28 -9.70
C ASP A 705 -57.54 -15.06 -8.71
N GLN A 706 -56.24 -14.79 -8.70
CA GLN A 706 -55.26 -15.53 -7.90
C GLN A 706 -54.31 -14.59 -7.15
N GLU A 707 -54.09 -14.90 -5.88
CA GLU A 707 -53.15 -14.18 -5.02
C GLU A 707 -51.92 -15.06 -4.75
N LEU A 708 -50.74 -14.49 -4.95
CA LEU A 708 -49.45 -15.08 -4.63
C LEU A 708 -48.75 -14.22 -3.58
N LEU A 709 -48.14 -14.87 -2.58
CA LEU A 709 -47.35 -14.21 -1.56
C LEU A 709 -45.87 -14.34 -1.90
N LEU A 710 -45.24 -13.26 -2.36
CA LEU A 710 -43.81 -13.27 -2.69
C LEU A 710 -42.97 -12.99 -1.44
N PRO A 711 -41.96 -13.83 -1.09
CA PRO A 711 -41.06 -13.54 0.01
C PRO A 711 -40.15 -12.36 -0.30
N VAL A 712 -40.02 -11.43 0.65
CA VAL A 712 -39.19 -10.22 0.53
C VAL A 712 -38.36 -10.01 1.80
N ASN A 713 -37.07 -9.76 1.64
CA ASN A 713 -36.16 -9.36 2.71
C ASN A 713 -35.72 -7.91 2.55
N PHE A 714 -35.71 -7.14 3.64
CA PHE A 714 -35.24 -5.75 3.62
C PHE A 714 -33.88 -5.63 4.29
N VAL A 715 -32.93 -4.98 3.60
CA VAL A 715 -31.67 -4.52 4.17
C VAL A 715 -31.81 -3.02 4.44
N GLY A 716 -31.81 -2.64 5.71
CA GLY A 716 -32.09 -1.27 6.15
C GLY A 716 -33.56 -1.02 6.49
N ARG A 717 -34.06 0.18 6.20
CA ARG A 717 -35.44 0.58 6.54
C ARG A 717 -36.44 -0.05 5.57
N ARG A 718 -37.56 -0.58 6.09
CA ARG A 718 -38.67 -1.10 5.28
C ARG A 718 -39.36 0.02 4.50
N PHE A 719 -39.69 -0.23 3.24
CA PHE A 719 -40.38 0.70 2.35
C PHE A 719 -41.45 0.00 1.51
N ARG A 720 -42.33 0.77 0.87
CA ARG A 720 -43.43 0.24 0.05
C ARG A 720 -42.91 -0.26 -1.30
N LEU A 721 -43.24 -1.51 -1.64
CA LEU A 721 -42.95 -2.10 -2.94
C LEU A 721 -44.19 -2.04 -3.84
N ASN A 722 -43.98 -1.64 -5.09
CA ASN A 722 -45.00 -1.71 -6.12
C ASN A 722 -44.57 -2.78 -7.13
N ALA A 723 -45.50 -3.64 -7.57
CA ALA A 723 -45.28 -4.51 -8.72
C ALA A 723 -46.29 -4.20 -9.81
N THR A 724 -45.86 -4.30 -11.05
CA THR A 724 -46.67 -4.05 -12.24
C THR A 724 -46.45 -5.16 -13.26
N LEU A 725 -47.45 -5.41 -14.09
CA LEU A 725 -47.36 -6.35 -15.20
C LEU A 725 -46.64 -5.65 -16.36
N ALA A 726 -45.37 -5.99 -16.60
CA ALA A 726 -44.58 -5.41 -17.68
C ALA A 726 -44.88 -6.10 -19.01
N ASP A 727 -45.04 -7.43 -18.99
CA ASP A 727 -45.39 -8.24 -20.15
C ASP A 727 -46.35 -9.37 -19.76
N SER A 728 -47.16 -9.81 -20.73
CA SER A 728 -48.15 -10.88 -20.58
C SER A 728 -48.49 -11.53 -21.92
N SER A 729 -48.38 -12.85 -22.00
CA SER A 729 -48.82 -13.64 -23.16
C SER A 729 -50.34 -13.76 -23.27
N CYS A 730 -51.08 -13.44 -22.21
CA CYS A 730 -52.55 -13.48 -22.18
C CYS A 730 -53.16 -12.07 -22.12
N PRO A 731 -54.21 -11.79 -22.92
CA PRO A 731 -54.87 -10.49 -22.93
C PRO A 731 -55.69 -10.27 -21.65
N ASP A 732 -55.94 -8.99 -21.33
CA ASP A 732 -56.87 -8.55 -20.28
C ASP A 732 -56.53 -8.99 -18.84
N LEU A 733 -55.26 -9.29 -18.57
CA LEU A 733 -54.74 -9.50 -17.23
C LEU A 733 -54.32 -8.20 -16.55
N THR A 734 -54.65 -8.06 -15.27
CA THR A 734 -54.26 -6.95 -14.42
C THR A 734 -53.65 -7.45 -13.12
N LEU A 735 -52.53 -6.83 -12.72
CA LEU A 735 -51.82 -7.13 -11.49
C LEU A 735 -52.08 -6.02 -10.46
N THR A 736 -52.35 -6.39 -9.22
CA THR A 736 -52.45 -5.46 -8.11
C THR A 736 -51.55 -5.91 -6.97
N THR A 737 -50.86 -4.97 -6.33
CA THR A 737 -50.00 -5.23 -5.17
C THR A 737 -50.52 -4.55 -3.93
N SER A 738 -50.49 -5.27 -2.81
CA SER A 738 -50.87 -4.76 -1.48
C SER A 738 -49.65 -4.34 -0.66
N GLU A 739 -49.89 -3.74 0.51
CA GLU A 739 -48.82 -3.47 1.47
C GLU A 739 -48.13 -4.76 1.93
N VAL A 740 -46.83 -4.63 2.20
CA VAL A 740 -45.98 -5.71 2.66
C VAL A 740 -46.43 -6.19 4.05
N ARG A 741 -46.62 -7.49 4.23
CA ARG A 741 -47.10 -8.11 5.47
C ARG A 741 -45.96 -8.87 6.17
N SER A 742 -45.97 -8.88 7.50
CA SER A 742 -45.09 -9.77 8.29
C SER A 742 -45.84 -11.07 8.61
N GLN A 743 -45.22 -12.22 8.35
CA GLN A 743 -45.69 -13.57 8.71
C GLN A 743 -44.64 -14.28 9.58
N GLU A 744 -45.00 -15.41 10.21
CA GLU A 744 -44.12 -16.18 11.10
C GLU A 744 -42.77 -16.56 10.45
N ASN A 745 -42.75 -16.78 9.13
CA ASN A 745 -41.56 -17.21 8.38
C ASN A 745 -40.91 -16.10 7.53
N GLY A 746 -41.28 -14.83 7.71
CA GLY A 746 -40.64 -13.71 7.01
C GLY A 746 -41.58 -12.59 6.61
N THR A 747 -41.07 -11.67 5.78
CA THR A 747 -41.85 -10.57 5.23
C THR A 747 -42.30 -10.94 3.82
N VAL A 748 -43.56 -10.70 3.48
CA VAL A 748 -44.15 -11.12 2.18
C VAL A 748 -44.87 -9.96 1.49
N LEU A 749 -44.78 -9.92 0.16
CA LEU A 749 -45.50 -9.01 -0.72
C LEU A 749 -46.67 -9.75 -1.39
N PRO A 750 -47.93 -9.42 -1.06
CA PRO A 750 -49.08 -9.98 -1.72
C PRO A 750 -49.28 -9.38 -3.11
N VAL A 751 -49.30 -10.25 -4.13
CA VAL A 751 -49.49 -9.90 -5.54
C VAL A 751 -50.70 -10.66 -6.07
N ARG A 752 -51.69 -9.94 -6.60
CA ARG A 752 -52.96 -10.52 -7.08
C ARG A 752 -53.13 -10.31 -8.57
N LEU A 753 -53.27 -11.40 -9.32
CA LEU A 753 -53.48 -11.46 -10.75
C LEU A 753 -54.97 -11.68 -11.04
N THR A 754 -55.59 -10.76 -11.79
CA THR A 754 -57.02 -10.80 -12.13
C THR A 754 -57.22 -10.62 -13.63
N SER A 755 -58.21 -11.29 -14.22
CA SER A 755 -58.58 -11.12 -15.63
C SER A 755 -59.89 -10.35 -15.79
N ARG A 756 -60.02 -9.47 -16.79
CA ARG A 756 -61.30 -8.78 -17.11
C ARG A 756 -62.24 -9.61 -18.00
N GLY A 757 -61.69 -10.50 -18.83
CA GLY A 757 -62.41 -11.41 -19.72
C GLY A 757 -62.11 -12.89 -19.44
N PRO A 758 -62.79 -13.83 -20.12
CA PRO A 758 -62.48 -15.26 -20.02
C PRO A 758 -61.10 -15.56 -20.60
N VAL A 759 -60.30 -16.35 -19.87
CA VAL A 759 -58.94 -16.75 -20.27
C VAL A 759 -59.00 -18.14 -20.92
N PRO A 760 -58.56 -18.31 -22.18
CA PRO A 760 -58.62 -19.60 -22.86
C PRO A 760 -57.66 -20.62 -22.23
N PRO A 761 -57.92 -21.94 -22.39
CA PRO A 761 -57.02 -22.98 -21.90
C PRO A 761 -55.63 -22.86 -22.55
N SER A 762 -54.68 -22.39 -21.77
CA SER A 762 -53.30 -22.15 -22.19
C SER A 762 -52.42 -21.89 -20.97
N THR A 763 -51.09 -21.89 -21.16
CA THR A 763 -50.16 -21.37 -20.16
C THR A 763 -49.95 -19.89 -20.43
N CYS A 764 -50.39 -19.04 -19.49
CA CYS A 764 -50.08 -17.61 -19.52
C CYS A 764 -48.77 -17.36 -18.78
N SER A 765 -47.92 -16.50 -19.33
CA SER A 765 -46.64 -16.15 -18.75
C SER A 765 -46.26 -14.72 -19.12
N GLY A 766 -45.33 -14.14 -18.37
CA GLY A 766 -44.79 -12.82 -18.68
C GLY A 766 -43.81 -12.34 -17.62
N VAL A 767 -43.66 -11.02 -17.48
CA VAL A 767 -42.70 -10.41 -16.55
C VAL A 767 -43.41 -9.47 -15.57
N LEU A 768 -43.13 -9.63 -14.28
CA LEU A 768 -43.48 -8.67 -13.23
C LEU A 768 -42.31 -7.72 -13.02
N GLN A 769 -42.59 -6.42 -13.02
CA GLN A 769 -41.60 -5.38 -12.72
C GLN A 769 -41.85 -4.78 -11.34
N PHE A 770 -40.81 -4.70 -10.52
CA PHE A 770 -40.84 -4.15 -9.17
C PHE A 770 -40.13 -2.80 -9.08
N SER A 771 -40.68 -1.90 -8.27
CA SER A 771 -40.06 -0.61 -7.98
C SER A 771 -40.28 -0.19 -6.51
N GLY A 772 -39.33 0.57 -5.98
CA GLY A 772 -39.49 1.31 -4.73
C GLY A 772 -40.40 2.54 -4.87
N PRO A 773 -40.60 3.30 -3.79
CA PRO A 773 -41.43 4.51 -3.80
C PRO A 773 -40.75 5.70 -4.50
N ASP A 774 -39.42 5.75 -4.48
CA ASP A 774 -38.58 6.80 -5.04
C ASP A 774 -37.21 6.24 -5.48
N ALA A 775 -36.32 7.11 -5.95
CA ALA A 775 -34.97 6.77 -6.40
C ALA A 775 -33.98 6.52 -5.24
N ASP A 776 -34.39 6.72 -4.00
CA ASP A 776 -33.55 6.56 -2.81
C ASP A 776 -33.61 5.11 -2.26
N SER A 777 -34.43 4.24 -2.86
CA SER A 777 -34.62 2.83 -2.47
C SER A 777 -34.31 1.88 -3.62
N ASP A 778 -33.54 0.82 -3.36
CA ASP A 778 -33.18 -0.18 -4.36
C ASP A 778 -34.06 -1.45 -4.23
N VAL A 779 -34.39 -2.08 -5.35
CA VAL A 779 -35.13 -3.35 -5.38
C VAL A 779 -34.40 -4.35 -6.27
N PHE A 780 -34.21 -5.58 -5.79
CA PHE A 780 -33.52 -6.63 -6.52
C PHE A 780 -34.18 -8.02 -6.33
N PRO A 781 -34.38 -8.79 -7.42
CA PRO A 781 -34.33 -8.35 -8.81
C PRO A 781 -35.45 -7.35 -9.14
N GLN A 782 -35.22 -6.46 -10.12
CA GLN A 782 -36.24 -5.51 -10.59
C GLN A 782 -37.31 -6.18 -11.45
N GLN A 783 -37.03 -7.38 -11.96
CA GLN A 783 -37.94 -8.14 -12.81
C GLN A 783 -37.89 -9.63 -12.42
N ILE A 784 -39.05 -10.28 -12.38
CA ILE A 784 -39.16 -11.73 -12.28
C ILE A 784 -40.18 -12.23 -13.29
N ASP A 785 -39.96 -13.45 -13.80
CA ASP A 785 -40.93 -14.11 -14.66
C ASP A 785 -42.16 -14.53 -13.83
N TRP A 786 -43.33 -14.60 -14.45
CA TRP A 786 -44.53 -15.17 -13.84
C TRP A 786 -45.20 -16.17 -14.77
N GLN A 787 -45.93 -17.13 -14.19
CA GLN A 787 -46.72 -18.09 -14.96
C GLN A 787 -48.03 -18.45 -14.25
N VAL A 788 -49.04 -18.79 -15.05
CA VAL A 788 -50.27 -19.46 -14.59
C VAL A 788 -50.74 -20.42 -15.68
N ARG A 789 -51.17 -21.62 -15.30
CA ARG A 789 -51.62 -22.65 -16.24
C ARG A 789 -53.12 -22.83 -16.16
N VAL A 790 -53.82 -22.67 -17.29
CA VAL A 790 -55.25 -22.95 -17.43
C VAL A 790 -55.40 -24.24 -18.25
N ASN A 791 -55.73 -25.34 -17.57
CA ASN A 791 -55.86 -26.67 -18.18
C ASN A 791 -57.16 -26.80 -18.98
N ASP A 792 -57.08 -27.44 -20.15
CA ASP A 792 -58.19 -27.67 -21.07
C ASP A 792 -59.18 -28.75 -20.57
N VAL A 793 -60.39 -28.74 -21.13
CA VAL A 793 -61.47 -29.67 -20.83
C VAL A 793 -61.65 -30.66 -21.98
N GLU A 794 -61.67 -31.95 -21.68
CA GLU A 794 -61.87 -33.04 -22.62
C GLU A 794 -63.28 -33.63 -22.49
N TRP A 795 -63.92 -33.93 -23.64
CA TRP A 795 -65.22 -34.60 -23.64
C TRP A 795 -65.45 -35.49 -24.86
N SER A 796 -66.21 -36.58 -24.68
CA SER A 796 -66.50 -37.56 -25.73
C SER A 796 -67.82 -38.30 -25.48
N LEU A 797 -68.38 -38.88 -26.56
CA LEU A 797 -69.56 -39.75 -26.51
C LEU A 797 -69.14 -41.22 -26.44
N VAL A 798 -69.81 -41.99 -25.57
CA VAL A 798 -69.55 -43.43 -25.46
C VAL A 798 -70.38 -44.27 -26.43
N SER A 799 -71.57 -43.78 -26.82
CA SER A 799 -72.47 -44.46 -27.76
C SER A 799 -72.48 -43.76 -29.12
N GLY A 800 -72.08 -44.47 -30.19
CA GLY A 800 -72.00 -43.91 -31.55
C GLY A 800 -73.31 -43.93 -32.36
N SER A 801 -74.32 -44.69 -31.91
CA SER A 801 -75.63 -44.80 -32.54
C SER A 801 -76.76 -44.96 -31.51
N LEU A 802 -77.89 -44.29 -31.72
CA LEU A 802 -79.12 -44.46 -30.92
C LEU A 802 -80.23 -45.08 -31.75
N ASP A 803 -80.87 -46.12 -31.23
CA ASP A 803 -82.13 -46.62 -31.78
C ASP A 803 -83.29 -46.04 -30.97
N LEU A 804 -84.12 -45.24 -31.62
CA LEU A 804 -85.18 -44.44 -31.00
C LEU A 804 -86.57 -45.07 -31.19
N GLY A 805 -86.69 -46.25 -31.81
CA GLY A 805 -87.99 -46.94 -31.92
C GLY A 805 -88.99 -46.25 -32.86
N ASP A 806 -90.29 -46.27 -32.52
CA ASP A 806 -91.37 -45.79 -33.40
C ASP A 806 -91.76 -44.31 -33.12
N LEU A 807 -91.65 -43.42 -34.10
CA LEU A 807 -91.95 -41.97 -34.00
C LEU A 807 -92.75 -41.49 -35.23
N GLN A 808 -93.89 -40.80 -35.04
CA GLN A 808 -94.80 -40.46 -36.16
C GLN A 808 -95.63 -39.18 -35.99
N ASP A 809 -96.25 -38.94 -34.83
CA ASP A 809 -97.21 -37.83 -34.68
C ASP A 809 -96.53 -36.51 -34.31
N ALA A 810 -97.11 -35.40 -34.76
CA ALA A 810 -96.66 -34.08 -34.31
C ALA A 810 -96.71 -33.98 -32.78
N GLY A 811 -95.63 -33.54 -32.15
CA GLY A 811 -95.50 -33.44 -30.70
C GLY A 811 -95.11 -34.75 -29.99
N THR A 812 -94.97 -35.88 -30.69
CA THR A 812 -94.43 -37.09 -30.06
C THR A 812 -92.98 -36.90 -29.65
N ARG A 813 -92.64 -37.40 -28.46
CA ARG A 813 -91.32 -37.28 -27.85
C ARG A 813 -90.81 -38.67 -27.48
N ILE A 814 -89.58 -38.95 -27.86
CA ILE A 814 -88.87 -40.16 -27.45
C ILE A 814 -87.64 -39.74 -26.67
N GLN A 815 -87.51 -40.30 -25.48
CA GLN A 815 -86.39 -40.08 -24.60
C GLN A 815 -85.48 -41.30 -24.58
N THR A 816 -84.18 -41.06 -24.70
CA THR A 816 -83.13 -42.07 -24.54
C THR A 816 -81.96 -41.49 -23.75
N THR A 817 -81.08 -42.33 -23.24
CA THR A 817 -79.96 -41.90 -22.40
C THR A 817 -78.64 -42.02 -23.17
N LEU A 818 -77.90 -40.91 -23.21
CA LEU A 818 -76.58 -40.80 -23.84
C LEU A 818 -75.48 -40.84 -22.77
N GLY A 819 -74.51 -41.74 -22.91
CA GLY A 819 -73.33 -41.75 -22.05
C GLY A 819 -72.29 -40.73 -22.53
N VAL A 820 -72.00 -39.74 -21.70
CA VAL A 820 -71.01 -38.67 -21.97
C VAL A 820 -69.86 -38.76 -20.99
N ARG A 821 -68.62 -38.72 -21.48
CA ARG A 821 -67.44 -38.52 -20.64
C ARG A 821 -67.04 -37.05 -20.71
N PHE A 822 -66.88 -36.39 -19.57
CA PHE A 822 -66.54 -34.98 -19.46
C PHE A 822 -65.56 -34.78 -18.30
N SER A 823 -64.43 -34.09 -18.53
CA SER A 823 -63.40 -33.85 -17.50
C SER A 823 -63.52 -32.49 -16.79
N GLY A 824 -64.49 -31.66 -17.21
CA GLY A 824 -64.71 -30.32 -16.67
C GLY A 824 -65.57 -30.29 -15.41
N LYS A 825 -65.83 -29.08 -14.88
CA LYS A 825 -66.72 -28.88 -13.73
C LYS A 825 -68.19 -28.92 -14.15
N THR A 826 -69.05 -29.55 -13.33
CA THR A 826 -70.52 -29.48 -13.46
C THR A 826 -71.06 -28.21 -12.77
N PRO A 827 -72.18 -27.63 -13.24
CA PRO A 827 -73.01 -28.08 -14.36
C PRO A 827 -72.42 -27.70 -15.73
N PHE A 828 -72.62 -28.57 -16.73
CA PHE A 828 -72.33 -28.26 -18.14
C PHE A 828 -73.58 -28.44 -19.00
N LEU A 829 -73.67 -27.70 -20.10
CA LEU A 829 -74.85 -27.72 -20.98
C LEU A 829 -74.50 -28.38 -22.31
N LEU A 830 -75.15 -29.52 -22.61
CA LEU A 830 -75.02 -30.22 -23.88
C LEU A 830 -76.09 -29.71 -24.84
N GLN A 831 -75.70 -29.15 -25.97
CA GLN A 831 -76.58 -28.62 -27.00
C GLN A 831 -76.38 -29.31 -28.34
N VAL A 832 -77.42 -29.32 -29.17
CA VAL A 832 -77.34 -29.80 -30.55
C VAL A 832 -77.03 -28.63 -31.47
N VAL A 833 -75.96 -28.76 -32.25
CA VAL A 833 -75.52 -27.75 -33.22
C VAL A 833 -76.10 -28.04 -34.60
N GLU A 834 -76.24 -29.31 -34.95
CA GLU A 834 -76.78 -29.73 -36.26
C GLU A 834 -77.61 -31.02 -36.10
N LEU A 835 -78.74 -31.11 -36.82
CA LEU A 835 -79.65 -32.25 -36.76
C LEU A 835 -80.25 -32.53 -38.13
N THR A 836 -80.05 -33.74 -38.65
CA THR A 836 -80.60 -34.19 -39.94
C THR A 836 -81.03 -35.65 -39.86
N ALA A 837 -82.10 -36.03 -40.56
CA ALA A 837 -82.47 -37.43 -40.77
C ALA A 837 -82.98 -37.65 -42.20
N THR A 838 -82.84 -38.87 -42.69
CA THR A 838 -83.23 -39.25 -44.05
C THR A 838 -84.00 -40.56 -44.01
N GLY A 839 -85.11 -40.63 -44.73
CA GLY A 839 -85.93 -41.83 -44.89
C GLY A 839 -86.37 -42.00 -46.34
N SER A 840 -86.81 -43.19 -46.71
CA SER A 840 -87.29 -43.50 -48.06
C SER A 840 -88.77 -43.85 -48.00
N SER A 841 -89.60 -43.19 -48.82
CA SER A 841 -91.01 -43.53 -49.05
C SER A 841 -91.25 -43.93 -50.51
N ASP A 842 -92.45 -44.41 -50.83
CA ASP A 842 -92.85 -44.73 -52.22
C ASP A 842 -92.92 -43.50 -53.15
N GLU A 843 -92.93 -42.27 -52.59
CA GLU A 843 -92.94 -41.00 -53.34
C GLU A 843 -91.54 -40.34 -53.49
N GLY A 844 -90.51 -40.86 -52.80
CA GLY A 844 -89.13 -40.36 -52.88
C GLY A 844 -88.36 -40.40 -51.55
N GLU A 845 -87.17 -39.79 -51.53
CA GLU A 845 -86.38 -39.61 -50.32
C GLU A 845 -86.92 -38.43 -49.49
N ILE A 846 -87.21 -38.66 -48.21
CA ILE A 846 -87.69 -37.66 -47.25
C ILE A 846 -86.49 -37.25 -46.39
N VAL A 847 -86.10 -35.97 -46.47
CA VAL A 847 -85.05 -35.39 -45.65
C VAL A 847 -85.70 -34.56 -44.55
N LEU A 848 -85.41 -34.89 -43.30
CA LEU A 848 -85.84 -34.17 -42.10
C LEU A 848 -84.69 -33.30 -41.59
N SER A 849 -85.00 -32.06 -41.26
CA SER A 849 -84.04 -31.08 -40.71
C SER A 849 -84.38 -30.68 -39.27
N ALA A 850 -83.59 -29.78 -38.70
CA ALA A 850 -83.86 -29.17 -37.39
C ALA A 850 -85.17 -28.36 -37.33
N GLU A 851 -85.83 -28.11 -38.46
CA GLU A 851 -87.17 -27.51 -38.49
C GLU A 851 -88.27 -28.53 -38.13
N GLU A 852 -88.07 -29.80 -38.47
CA GLU A 852 -89.03 -30.89 -38.25
C GLU A 852 -88.66 -31.76 -37.03
N LEU A 853 -87.38 -31.78 -36.66
CA LEU A 853 -86.84 -32.51 -35.51
C LEU A 853 -86.26 -31.55 -34.48
N GLU A 854 -86.50 -31.83 -33.21
CA GLU A 854 -85.98 -31.02 -32.11
C GLU A 854 -85.34 -31.89 -31.03
N ILE A 855 -84.15 -31.49 -30.59
CA ILE A 855 -83.52 -31.98 -29.37
C ILE A 855 -83.21 -30.76 -28.50
N ALA A 856 -83.85 -30.67 -27.33
CA ALA A 856 -83.63 -29.58 -26.40
C ALA A 856 -82.23 -29.71 -25.74
N PRO A 857 -81.55 -28.59 -25.46
CA PRO A 857 -80.30 -28.63 -24.71
C PRO A 857 -80.53 -29.17 -23.29
N VAL A 858 -79.56 -29.91 -22.78
CA VAL A 858 -79.64 -30.60 -21.50
C VAL A 858 -78.55 -30.08 -20.58
N GLU A 859 -78.94 -29.54 -19.42
CA GLU A 859 -78.02 -29.21 -18.34
C GLU A 859 -77.72 -30.47 -17.52
N VAL A 860 -76.44 -30.79 -17.37
CA VAL A 860 -75.94 -31.95 -16.63
C VAL A 860 -75.28 -31.45 -15.36
N SER A 861 -75.96 -31.61 -14.23
CA SER A 861 -75.52 -31.13 -12.91
C SER A 861 -75.21 -32.26 -11.91
N GLY A 862 -75.52 -33.52 -12.25
CA GLY A 862 -75.26 -34.69 -11.40
C GLY A 862 -73.83 -35.20 -11.48
N ALA A 863 -73.40 -36.01 -10.50
CA ALA A 863 -72.11 -36.69 -10.53
C ALA A 863 -72.09 -37.83 -11.58
N PRO A 864 -70.93 -38.16 -12.17
CA PRO A 864 -70.83 -39.29 -13.09
C PRO A 864 -71.10 -40.61 -12.36
N ASN A 865 -71.54 -41.62 -13.10
CA ASN A 865 -71.73 -42.97 -12.59
C ASN A 865 -70.37 -43.65 -12.26
N GLU A 866 -70.41 -44.87 -11.72
CA GLU A 866 -69.21 -45.63 -11.30
C GLU A 866 -68.21 -45.88 -12.45
N ALA A 867 -68.63 -45.77 -13.71
CA ALA A 867 -67.78 -45.88 -14.89
C ALA A 867 -67.20 -44.53 -15.38
N GLY A 868 -67.43 -43.44 -14.63
CA GLY A 868 -66.99 -42.09 -14.97
C GLY A 868 -67.80 -41.45 -16.11
N LEU A 869 -69.07 -41.86 -16.29
CA LEU A 869 -69.94 -41.40 -17.37
C LEU A 869 -71.13 -40.62 -16.81
N TYR A 870 -71.45 -39.51 -17.47
CA TYR A 870 -72.67 -38.77 -17.26
C TYR A 870 -73.78 -39.36 -18.13
N GLU A 871 -74.89 -39.76 -17.50
CA GLU A 871 -76.07 -40.26 -18.18
C GLU A 871 -76.98 -39.09 -18.53
N VAL A 872 -76.94 -38.68 -19.80
CA VAL A 872 -77.65 -37.49 -20.29
C VAL A 872 -78.95 -37.91 -20.97
N PRO A 873 -80.13 -37.56 -20.44
CA PRO A 873 -81.40 -37.87 -21.08
C PRO A 873 -81.62 -36.97 -22.29
N VAL A 874 -81.49 -37.52 -23.50
CA VAL A 874 -81.74 -36.81 -24.76
C VAL A 874 -83.15 -37.14 -25.23
N THR A 875 -83.95 -36.10 -25.47
CA THR A 875 -85.31 -36.27 -25.98
C THR A 875 -85.38 -35.76 -27.42
N LEU A 876 -85.70 -36.65 -28.36
CA LEU A 876 -86.03 -36.27 -29.74
C LEU A 876 -87.54 -36.04 -29.83
N ALA A 877 -87.93 -34.84 -30.25
CA ALA A 877 -89.30 -34.44 -30.47
C ALA A 877 -89.54 -34.20 -31.97
N LEU A 878 -90.70 -34.65 -32.46
CA LEU A 878 -91.15 -34.39 -33.81
C LEU A 878 -92.01 -33.12 -33.82
N ARG A 879 -91.61 -32.07 -34.54
CA ARG A 879 -92.37 -30.81 -34.58
C ARG A 879 -93.58 -30.87 -35.50
N GLN A 880 -93.51 -31.67 -36.56
CA GLN A 880 -94.59 -31.88 -37.53
C GLN A 880 -94.74 -33.37 -37.81
N GLY A 881 -95.98 -33.86 -37.97
CA GLY A 881 -96.26 -35.28 -38.19
C GLY A 881 -95.69 -35.78 -39.52
N LEU A 882 -95.13 -36.99 -39.53
CA LEU A 882 -94.58 -37.58 -40.75
C LEU A 882 -95.70 -38.06 -41.69
N PRO A 883 -95.47 -38.08 -43.02
CA PRO A 883 -96.42 -38.61 -43.99
C PRO A 883 -96.86 -40.04 -43.63
N ARG A 884 -98.15 -40.34 -43.83
CA ARG A 884 -98.77 -41.62 -43.43
C ARG A 884 -98.83 -42.59 -44.61
N GLU A 885 -98.08 -43.70 -44.55
CA GLU A 885 -98.24 -44.80 -45.50
C GLU A 885 -99.27 -45.84 -45.04
N LEU A 886 -100.10 -46.30 -45.99
CA LEU A 886 -101.18 -47.26 -45.75
C LEU A 886 -100.67 -48.67 -45.41
N MET A 887 -99.59 -49.14 -46.05
CA MET A 887 -99.17 -50.56 -46.00
C MET A 887 -97.78 -50.81 -45.42
N ARG A 888 -96.78 -49.94 -45.65
CA ARG A 888 -95.37 -50.15 -45.26
C ARG A 888 -94.91 -49.16 -44.18
N SER A 889 -93.91 -49.56 -43.39
CA SER A 889 -93.28 -48.65 -42.41
C SER A 889 -91.98 -48.12 -42.97
N ASP A 890 -91.72 -46.84 -42.76
CA ASP A 890 -90.49 -46.19 -43.20
C ASP A 890 -89.45 -46.22 -42.09
N PHE A 891 -88.18 -46.27 -42.49
CA PHE A 891 -87.04 -46.19 -41.57
C PHE A 891 -86.29 -44.90 -41.85
N PHE A 892 -86.03 -44.14 -40.79
CA PHE A 892 -85.27 -42.92 -40.83
C PHE A 892 -83.92 -43.15 -40.17
N THR A 893 -82.85 -42.74 -40.85
CA THR A 893 -81.48 -42.70 -40.35
C THR A 893 -81.01 -41.25 -40.32
N GLY A 894 -80.57 -40.78 -39.16
CA GLY A 894 -80.14 -39.41 -38.95
C GLY A 894 -78.82 -39.26 -38.23
N ARG A 895 -78.35 -38.01 -38.19
CA ARG A 895 -77.13 -37.56 -37.51
C ARG A 895 -77.43 -36.32 -36.68
N ALA A 896 -76.95 -36.31 -35.45
CA ALA A 896 -76.98 -35.18 -34.54
C ALA A 896 -75.53 -34.80 -34.17
N THR A 897 -75.15 -33.55 -34.41
CA THR A 897 -73.86 -33.00 -33.96
C THR A 897 -74.08 -32.27 -32.65
N LEU A 898 -73.43 -32.74 -31.59
CA LEU A 898 -73.54 -32.24 -30.22
C LEU A 898 -72.33 -31.39 -29.86
N ALA A 899 -72.53 -30.35 -29.05
CA ALA A 899 -71.48 -29.52 -28.47
C ALA A 899 -71.78 -29.22 -27.00
N VAL A 900 -70.73 -28.98 -26.21
CA VAL A 900 -70.87 -28.41 -24.87
C VAL A 900 -70.77 -26.90 -24.96
N VAL A 901 -71.72 -26.18 -24.35
CA VAL A 901 -71.69 -24.71 -24.31
C VAL A 901 -70.42 -24.22 -23.61
N GLY A 902 -69.71 -23.29 -24.25
CA GLY A 902 -68.38 -22.84 -23.82
C GLY A 902 -67.21 -23.56 -24.54
N LEU A 903 -67.47 -24.65 -25.27
CA LEU A 903 -66.48 -25.39 -26.08
C LEU A 903 -66.96 -25.58 -27.54
N PRO A 904 -67.27 -24.50 -28.29
CA PRO A 904 -67.92 -24.59 -29.60
C PRO A 904 -67.08 -25.31 -30.67
N GLU A 905 -65.76 -25.32 -30.55
CA GLU A 905 -64.85 -25.95 -31.52
C GLU A 905 -64.71 -27.47 -31.33
N LYS A 906 -65.19 -28.03 -30.21
CA LYS A 906 -65.12 -29.46 -29.90
C LYS A 906 -66.51 -30.08 -30.01
N THR A 907 -66.92 -30.46 -31.22
CA THR A 907 -68.21 -31.11 -31.50
C THR A 907 -68.09 -32.63 -31.64
N GLN A 908 -69.13 -33.38 -31.25
CA GLN A 908 -69.21 -34.83 -31.42
C GLN A 908 -70.44 -35.23 -32.22
N THR A 909 -70.29 -36.09 -33.22
CA THR A 909 -71.40 -36.54 -34.08
C THR A 909 -71.94 -37.89 -33.63
N LEU A 910 -73.26 -37.99 -33.56
CA LEU A 910 -74.03 -39.14 -33.13
C LEU A 910 -74.96 -39.55 -34.27
N SER A 911 -75.04 -40.84 -34.59
CA SER A 911 -76.07 -41.36 -35.51
C SER A 911 -77.31 -41.79 -34.74
N PHE A 912 -78.49 -41.70 -35.33
CA PHE A 912 -79.71 -42.24 -34.74
C PHE A 912 -80.63 -42.84 -35.79
N THR A 913 -81.45 -43.80 -35.38
CA THR A 913 -82.45 -44.44 -36.24
C THR A 913 -83.82 -44.46 -35.57
N PHE A 914 -84.88 -44.25 -36.33
CA PHE A 914 -86.26 -44.42 -35.86
C PHE A 914 -87.15 -44.90 -36.99
N ARG A 915 -88.34 -45.38 -36.65
CA ARG A 915 -89.29 -45.99 -37.58
C ARG A 915 -90.63 -45.25 -37.57
N ASN A 916 -91.22 -45.06 -38.76
CA ASN A 916 -92.57 -44.55 -38.94
C ASN A 916 -93.53 -45.72 -39.24
N PRO A 917 -94.35 -46.21 -38.28
CA PRO A 917 -95.21 -47.38 -38.47
C PRO A 917 -96.38 -47.14 -39.44
N SER A 918 -96.80 -48.18 -40.18
CA SER A 918 -97.93 -48.10 -41.13
C SER A 918 -99.28 -48.04 -40.43
N LEU A 919 -100.29 -47.44 -41.08
CA LEU A 919 -101.68 -47.35 -40.57
C LEU A 919 -102.24 -48.73 -40.17
N VAL A 920 -102.00 -49.77 -40.99
CA VAL A 920 -102.42 -51.15 -40.70
C VAL A 920 -101.72 -51.70 -39.45
N ARG A 921 -100.41 -51.45 -39.30
CA ARG A 921 -99.64 -51.93 -38.15
C ARG A 921 -100.03 -51.21 -36.86
N ARG A 922 -100.54 -49.98 -36.96
CA ARG A 922 -100.95 -49.16 -35.82
C ARG A 922 -102.37 -49.43 -35.35
N TYR A 923 -103.35 -49.51 -36.25
CA TYR A 923 -104.77 -49.59 -35.86
C TYR A 923 -105.42 -50.96 -36.05
N ILE A 924 -104.85 -51.83 -36.89
CA ILE A 924 -105.45 -53.15 -37.19
C ILE A 924 -104.67 -54.26 -36.49
N SER A 925 -103.33 -54.24 -36.58
CA SER A 925 -102.45 -55.26 -35.99
C SER A 925 -102.66 -55.47 -34.47
N PRO A 926 -102.82 -54.45 -33.61
CA PRO A 926 -103.01 -54.68 -32.18
C PRO A 926 -104.29 -55.45 -31.83
N TYR A 927 -105.32 -55.38 -32.69
CA TYR A 927 -106.61 -56.04 -32.47
C TYR A 927 -106.76 -57.37 -33.22
N VAL A 928 -106.12 -57.53 -34.38
CA VAL A 928 -106.24 -58.75 -35.22
C VAL A 928 -105.19 -59.80 -34.85
N THR A 929 -103.97 -59.38 -34.51
CA THR A 929 -102.85 -60.29 -34.17
C THR A 929 -103.13 -61.14 -32.93
N PRO A 930 -103.71 -60.63 -31.81
CA PRO A 930 -104.04 -61.51 -30.68
C PRO A 930 -105.21 -62.47 -30.96
N VAL A 931 -106.05 -62.22 -31.98
CA VAL A 931 -107.18 -63.10 -32.36
C VAL A 931 -106.73 -64.23 -33.28
N TYR A 932 -105.79 -63.97 -34.20
CA TYR A 932 -105.22 -65.01 -35.09
C TYR A 932 -104.06 -65.80 -34.47
N ALA A 933 -103.36 -65.26 -33.45
CA ALA A 933 -102.27 -65.97 -32.77
C ALA A 933 -102.71 -66.92 -31.64
N ARG A 934 -104.02 -67.00 -31.30
CA ARG A 934 -104.50 -67.74 -30.11
C ARG A 934 -105.66 -68.72 -30.29
N LEU A 935 -106.16 -69.01 -31.51
CA LEU A 935 -107.24 -70.00 -31.69
C LEU A 935 -106.96 -71.07 -32.77
N PRO A 936 -106.99 -72.38 -32.42
CA PRO A 936 -106.67 -73.47 -33.34
C PRO A 936 -107.78 -73.73 -34.36
N TRP A 937 -107.38 -74.10 -35.57
CA TRP A 937 -108.23 -74.59 -36.67
C TRP A 937 -108.89 -75.95 -36.38
N ALA A 938 -109.79 -76.02 -35.40
CA ALA A 938 -110.77 -77.10 -35.31
C ALA A 938 -112.03 -76.66 -34.56
N LEU A 939 -113.11 -76.50 -35.34
CA LEU A 939 -114.52 -76.68 -34.98
C LEU A 939 -115.27 -75.56 -34.21
N CYS A 940 -116.20 -74.96 -34.97
CA CYS A 940 -117.53 -74.47 -34.56
C CYS A 940 -117.65 -73.12 -33.83
N ALA A 941 -117.63 -72.01 -34.58
CA ALA A 941 -118.48 -70.84 -34.27
C ALA A 941 -118.69 -69.88 -35.47
N TRP A 942 -118.68 -70.38 -36.71
CA TRP A 942 -118.90 -69.57 -37.93
C TRP A 942 -120.16 -68.67 -37.90
N PRO A 943 -121.26 -69.00 -37.19
CA PRO A 943 -122.39 -68.07 -37.07
C PRO A 943 -122.10 -66.82 -36.22
N LEU A 944 -121.20 -66.89 -35.22
CA LEU A 944 -120.95 -65.80 -34.27
C LEU A 944 -120.05 -64.70 -34.86
N THR A 945 -119.06 -65.07 -35.67
CA THR A 945 -118.19 -64.12 -36.38
C THR A 945 -118.95 -63.32 -37.44
N LEU A 946 -119.90 -63.94 -38.16
CA LEU A 946 -120.75 -63.21 -39.10
C LEU A 946 -121.66 -62.21 -38.36
N PHE A 947 -122.17 -62.57 -37.18
CA PHE A 947 -123.02 -61.70 -36.37
C PHE A 947 -122.26 -60.49 -35.80
N LEU A 948 -121.04 -60.68 -35.27
CA LEU A 948 -120.23 -59.58 -34.76
C LEU A 948 -119.74 -58.64 -35.87
N LEU A 949 -119.42 -59.18 -37.05
CA LEU A 949 -119.00 -58.38 -38.21
C LEU A 949 -120.19 -57.55 -38.76
N LEU A 950 -121.41 -58.08 -38.71
CA LEU A 950 -122.63 -57.32 -39.03
C LEU A 950 -122.97 -56.24 -37.98
N VAL A 951 -122.75 -56.51 -36.68
CA VAL A 951 -122.95 -55.51 -35.61
C VAL A 951 -121.91 -54.39 -35.67
N ALA A 952 -120.66 -54.70 -36.03
CA ALA A 952 -119.62 -53.69 -36.25
C ALA A 952 -119.92 -52.83 -37.49
N VAL A 953 -120.36 -53.43 -38.60
CA VAL A 953 -120.76 -52.71 -39.81
C VAL A 953 -122.03 -51.86 -39.58
N ALA A 954 -122.94 -52.27 -38.69
CA ALA A 954 -124.10 -51.47 -38.28
C ALA A 954 -123.72 -50.28 -37.38
N ARG A 955 -122.69 -50.42 -36.54
CA ARG A 955 -122.21 -49.34 -35.65
C ARG A 955 -121.36 -48.29 -36.40
N ILE A 956 -120.68 -48.68 -37.47
CA ILE A 956 -119.83 -47.82 -38.30
C ILE A 956 -120.65 -46.99 -39.33
N ARG A 957 -121.93 -47.31 -39.56
CA ARG A 957 -122.82 -46.49 -40.43
C ARG A 957 -123.64 -45.40 -39.72
N GLY A 958 -123.58 -45.30 -38.38
CA GLY A 958 -124.53 -44.48 -37.59
C GLY A 958 -124.01 -43.13 -37.05
N ARG A 959 -122.71 -42.83 -37.12
CA ARG A 959 -122.16 -41.52 -36.72
C ARG A 959 -121.03 -41.17 -37.67
N GLY A 960 -121.19 -40.09 -38.44
CA GLY A 960 -120.05 -39.40 -39.04
C GLY A 960 -119.21 -38.84 -37.89
N ILE A 961 -117.97 -39.28 -37.78
CA ILE A 961 -117.04 -38.79 -36.76
C ILE A 961 -116.16 -37.76 -37.45
N ASP A 962 -116.30 -36.54 -36.96
CA ASP A 962 -115.49 -35.36 -37.26
C ASP A 962 -114.15 -35.50 -36.51
N GLU A 963 -113.02 -35.30 -37.18
CA GLU A 963 -111.68 -35.61 -36.67
C GLU A 963 -111.15 -34.61 -35.62
N VAL A 964 -111.93 -33.58 -35.28
CA VAL A 964 -111.49 -32.46 -34.41
C VAL A 964 -111.88 -32.66 -32.93
N GLU A 965 -112.81 -33.57 -32.61
CA GLU A 965 -113.41 -33.66 -31.26
C GLU A 965 -112.67 -34.61 -30.29
N ILE A 966 -111.62 -35.31 -30.74
CA ILE A 966 -110.89 -36.31 -29.91
C ILE A 966 -109.70 -35.68 -29.15
N ASP A 967 -109.17 -34.54 -29.59
CA ASP A 967 -107.94 -33.98 -29.01
C ASP A 967 -108.17 -32.99 -27.84
N GLU A 968 -109.41 -32.54 -27.57
CA GLU A 968 -109.68 -31.57 -26.48
C GLU A 968 -110.19 -32.20 -25.16
N ALA A 969 -110.45 -33.51 -25.11
CA ALA A 969 -111.13 -34.15 -23.97
C ALA A 969 -110.22 -34.81 -22.91
N ALA A 970 -108.91 -34.54 -22.92
CA ALA A 970 -107.95 -35.08 -21.95
C ALA A 970 -107.39 -34.02 -20.98
N VAL A 971 -108.28 -33.43 -20.18
CA VAL A 971 -108.11 -33.19 -18.73
C VAL A 971 -107.09 -32.14 -18.24
N ALA A 972 -107.65 -31.10 -17.61
CA ALA A 972 -107.26 -30.56 -16.30
C ALA A 972 -108.47 -30.78 -15.32
N PRO A 973 -108.45 -30.42 -14.01
CA PRO A 973 -107.53 -30.67 -12.88
C PRO A 973 -108.28 -31.27 -11.62
N ALA A 974 -107.60 -31.69 -10.55
CA ALA A 974 -108.24 -31.97 -9.23
C ALA A 974 -107.30 -31.86 -8.00
N LEU A 975 -107.67 -31.00 -7.05
CA LEU A 975 -107.22 -30.86 -5.63
C LEU A 975 -108.45 -31.10 -4.73
N PRO A 976 -108.39 -31.71 -3.52
CA PRO A 976 -108.48 -30.97 -2.20
C PRO A 976 -107.97 -31.81 -0.95
N PRO A 977 -108.31 -31.55 0.36
CA PRO A 977 -108.35 -30.37 1.25
C PRO A 977 -107.50 -30.49 2.58
N VAL A 978 -107.50 -29.41 3.39
CA VAL A 978 -106.84 -29.07 4.71
C VAL A 978 -107.73 -29.49 5.93
N PRO A 979 -107.29 -29.81 7.20
CA PRO A 979 -106.82 -28.83 8.24
C PRO A 979 -105.98 -29.25 9.52
N GLN A 980 -105.34 -28.21 10.12
CA GLN A 980 -104.99 -27.88 11.55
C GLN A 980 -104.21 -28.89 12.44
N ALA A 981 -103.32 -28.54 13.40
CA ALA A 981 -102.59 -27.34 13.85
C ALA A 981 -101.55 -27.79 14.90
N ALA A 982 -100.34 -27.21 14.94
CA ALA A 982 -99.51 -27.03 16.15
C ALA A 982 -98.26 -26.18 15.84
N GLU A 983 -97.91 -25.33 16.80
CA GLU A 983 -96.91 -24.27 16.76
C GLU A 983 -95.46 -24.77 16.74
N LEU A 984 -94.60 -24.17 15.89
CA LEU A 984 -93.23 -23.72 16.20
C LEU A 984 -92.54 -23.17 14.93
N SER A 985 -91.92 -21.99 15.12
CA SER A 985 -90.69 -21.49 14.46
C SER A 985 -90.67 -21.05 12.98
N SER A 986 -90.21 -19.78 12.88
CA SER A 986 -89.35 -19.16 11.86
C SER A 986 -89.88 -19.04 10.42
N THR A 987 -90.41 -17.86 10.13
CA THR A 987 -90.81 -17.37 8.80
C THR A 987 -89.61 -16.91 7.96
N ALA A 988 -89.47 -17.51 6.79
CA ALA A 988 -88.89 -16.91 5.58
C ALA A 988 -89.92 -17.00 4.44
N SER A 989 -90.07 -15.93 3.67
CA SER A 989 -90.43 -15.89 2.24
C SER A 989 -90.42 -14.40 1.84
N ALA A 990 -89.51 -14.01 0.95
CA ALA A 990 -89.65 -14.05 -0.51
C ALA A 990 -90.72 -13.08 -1.02
N ALA A 991 -90.27 -12.00 -1.65
CA ALA A 991 -91.00 -11.29 -2.68
C ALA A 991 -90.04 -11.11 -3.85
N GLY A 992 -90.43 -11.58 -5.03
CA GLY A 992 -89.98 -10.95 -6.27
C GLY A 992 -90.82 -9.70 -6.50
N PHE A 993 -90.22 -8.62 -7.01
CA PHE A 993 -90.83 -7.72 -8.00
C PHE A 993 -89.77 -6.77 -8.59
N ALA A 994 -89.77 -6.73 -9.93
CA ALA A 994 -89.42 -5.69 -10.91
C ALA A 994 -88.45 -4.51 -10.59
N ASN A 995 -87.58 -4.22 -11.60
CA ASN A 995 -86.93 -2.95 -12.05
C ASN A 995 -87.21 -1.66 -11.24
N PRO A 996 -86.26 -0.71 -11.05
CA PRO A 996 -85.45 -0.09 -12.13
C PRO A 996 -84.06 0.48 -11.68
N ALA A 997 -83.51 1.39 -12.49
CA ALA A 997 -82.18 1.99 -12.48
C ALA A 997 -81.71 2.76 -11.22
N SER A 998 -80.39 3.04 -11.24
CA SER A 998 -79.61 4.12 -10.61
C SER A 998 -78.91 3.85 -9.25
N MET A 999 -77.58 4.03 -9.32
CA MET A 999 -76.57 4.51 -8.36
C MET A 999 -76.61 4.16 -6.86
N ASP A 1000 -75.41 3.74 -6.44
CA ASP A 1000 -74.70 3.96 -5.18
C ASP A 1000 -75.15 3.29 -3.86
N ALA A 1001 -74.34 2.30 -3.51
CA ALA A 1001 -73.55 2.19 -2.28
C ALA A 1001 -74.18 1.59 -1.00
N VAL A 1002 -73.33 0.76 -0.37
CA VAL A 1002 -73.08 0.56 1.07
C VAL A 1002 -73.34 -0.85 1.63
N TRP A 1003 -72.21 -1.57 1.86
CA TRP A 1003 -71.81 -2.48 2.98
C TRP A 1003 -72.72 -3.68 3.35
N GLY A 1004 -72.27 -4.87 3.74
CA GLY A 1004 -70.99 -5.42 4.17
C GLY A 1004 -71.24 -6.52 5.22
N ASN A 1005 -70.56 -7.67 5.07
CA ASN A 1005 -70.28 -8.75 6.05
C ASN A 1005 -71.44 -9.68 6.49
N ALA A 1006 -71.30 -10.98 6.75
CA ALA A 1006 -70.24 -11.98 6.58
C ALA A 1006 -70.84 -13.35 6.99
N GLU A 1007 -70.30 -14.44 6.40
CA GLU A 1007 -70.20 -15.85 6.90
C GLU A 1007 -71.53 -16.58 7.23
N TRP A 1008 -71.73 -17.88 7.00
CA TRP A 1008 -70.97 -19.12 7.22
C TRP A 1008 -71.38 -20.12 6.10
N GLY A 1009 -70.69 -21.19 5.69
CA GLY A 1009 -69.58 -22.00 6.21
C GLY A 1009 -69.80 -23.42 5.64
N THR A 1010 -68.78 -24.03 5.03
CA THR A 1010 -68.84 -25.34 4.37
C THR A 1010 -68.80 -26.52 5.34
N ALA A 1011 -69.54 -27.59 5.02
CA ALA A 1011 -69.44 -28.92 5.63
C ALA A 1011 -69.30 -30.00 4.55
N TRP A 1012 -68.32 -30.91 4.74
CA TRP A 1012 -68.18 -32.37 4.50
C TRP A 1012 -66.65 -32.63 4.61
N GLY A 1013 -66.03 -33.50 5.42
CA GLY A 1013 -66.43 -34.50 6.42
C GLY A 1013 -65.49 -35.73 6.31
N ALA A 1014 -64.74 -36.07 7.37
CA ALA A 1014 -64.30 -37.46 7.69
C ALA A 1014 -63.77 -37.58 9.14
N ALA A 1015 -64.09 -38.71 9.79
CA ALA A 1015 -63.95 -39.10 11.20
C ALA A 1015 -62.49 -39.18 11.74
N SER A 1016 -62.16 -39.25 13.05
CA SER A 1016 -62.75 -40.08 14.12
C SER A 1016 -62.29 -39.70 15.55
N GLU A 1017 -63.15 -40.05 16.53
CA GLU A 1017 -62.89 -40.48 17.92
C GLU A 1017 -62.25 -39.56 18.99
N GLY A 1018 -62.93 -39.47 20.15
CA GLY A 1018 -62.28 -39.45 21.47
C GLY A 1018 -62.48 -38.23 22.39
N THR A 1019 -63.59 -38.21 23.14
CA THR A 1019 -63.80 -37.53 24.45
C THR A 1019 -62.72 -37.85 25.51
N PRO A 1020 -62.65 -37.20 26.72
CA PRO A 1020 -63.32 -35.98 27.21
C PRO A 1020 -62.41 -34.98 28.02
N VAL A 1021 -62.92 -33.73 28.18
CA VAL A 1021 -63.08 -32.89 29.41
C VAL A 1021 -61.93 -32.91 30.47
N ALA A 1022 -61.35 -31.80 30.91
CA ALA A 1022 -61.99 -30.82 31.81
C ALA A 1022 -61.26 -29.48 31.94
N THR A 1023 -62.08 -28.50 32.26
CA THR A 1023 -61.90 -27.06 32.51
C THR A 1023 -61.35 -26.68 33.89
N GLU A 1024 -60.91 -25.41 33.97
CA GLU A 1024 -60.91 -24.49 35.15
C GLU A 1024 -59.81 -24.74 36.22
N HIS A 1025 -59.05 -23.77 36.72
CA HIS A 1025 -59.44 -22.51 37.35
C HIS A 1025 -58.20 -21.65 37.71
N LEU A 1026 -58.47 -20.34 37.85
CA LEU A 1026 -57.85 -19.31 38.70
C LEU A 1026 -56.77 -19.74 39.73
N ALA A 1027 -55.68 -18.95 39.85
CA ALA A 1027 -55.47 -18.05 40.99
C ALA A 1027 -54.09 -17.36 40.99
N ASN A 1028 -54.12 -16.13 41.50
CA ASN A 1028 -53.03 -15.28 41.97
C ASN A 1028 -51.88 -15.99 42.71
N GLY A 1029 -50.69 -15.41 42.64
CA GLY A 1029 -49.77 -15.46 43.79
C GLY A 1029 -48.29 -15.27 43.50
N THR A 1030 -47.83 -14.02 43.65
CA THR A 1030 -46.62 -13.64 44.39
C THR A 1030 -45.24 -14.20 43.99
N GLY A 1031 -44.38 -13.27 43.57
CA GLY A 1031 -43.11 -13.06 44.26
C GLY A 1031 -41.88 -13.71 43.64
N GLY A 1032 -40.94 -12.85 43.21
CA GLY A 1032 -39.56 -13.26 43.02
C GLY A 1032 -38.83 -12.58 41.86
N ASP A 1033 -38.70 -11.25 41.92
CA ASP A 1033 -37.47 -10.62 41.45
C ASP A 1033 -36.44 -10.73 42.60
N PRO A 1034 -35.19 -11.16 42.35
CA PRO A 1034 -34.18 -10.12 42.16
C PRO A 1034 -33.10 -10.48 41.13
N TRP A 1035 -32.94 -9.61 40.12
CA TRP A 1035 -31.67 -9.11 39.57
C TRP A 1035 -30.57 -10.12 39.18
N ARG A 1036 -30.31 -10.24 37.87
CA ARG A 1036 -29.00 -9.96 37.20
C ARG A 1036 -29.11 -10.21 35.69
N THR A 1037 -29.23 -9.14 34.89
CA THR A 1037 -28.18 -8.49 34.07
C THR A 1037 -27.75 -9.26 32.82
N SER A 1038 -28.02 -8.62 31.67
CA SER A 1038 -27.21 -8.51 30.45
C SER A 1038 -26.57 -9.77 29.88
N TRP A 1039 -27.02 -10.20 28.69
CA TRP A 1039 -26.29 -10.12 27.41
C TRP A 1039 -27.32 -10.06 26.28
#